data_AF-A0A842IZU5-F1
#
_entry.id   AF-A0A842IZU5-F1
#
_cell.length_a   1.000
_cell.length_b   1.000
_cell.length_c   1.000
_cell.angle_alpha   90.00
_cell.angle_beta   90.00
_cell.angle_gamma   90.00
#
_symmetry.space_group_name_H-M   'P 1'
#
loop_
_entity.id
_entity.type
_entity.pdbx_description
1 polymer ?
#
loop_
_entity_poly.entity_id
_entity_poly.type
_entity_poly.pdbx_seq_one_letter_code
_entity_poly.pdbx_strand_id
1 'polypeptide(L)'
;MKILEINTTNNSYPILIGTNVLDKLNDKIIGYDKILLLSNKNVGKLYKDIILNNITDKEVFYFEIEDGECYKSIDTCMKIYDFIIDNLFTRNSLILCLGGGVICDLGGYIAATYMRGIDFIQIPTSLLAQVDASIGGKVAINHSKGKNLIGAFKQPKAVFINIDFLSTLSDIDFKSGMGEVIKHSLIDSTDEYYNFLLENYRSILNKDSNSLISMVEKSCKIKKSIVEIDEFETGVRALLNLGHTYGHCLETMFGYKNISHGEAISKGIIFEALISEKLGLINSAFIKKLYNIFELFYIDCNPIKLLEEPMLTILKKDKKNLSSNINFILFHGKKLENNSVSIDIILDVNKNIKNHYVKAVIDIGTNSCRLFIAVVERKDNELIIERKLLKMLEITKLGEGVNKTHTLSNEAIGRTVSVLKKFYEISVEMGVTEIKAFATSATRDSKNKDEFISLVKKEAHIDITCISGDLEAKLSFSGSVSIFNENILIIDIGGGSTEFILGKNKEIHFLKSFNIGAVRATEKFFKNENYSDENIELCIEWIKANLSELSDFYKLNFKLVGVAGTVTTNVSVLEKMEVYDTNKVHLYELQKQDIKNNLNLFLSKTLEERKKIKGLEPKRADVIIAGNIILLTIMNILKKDSITISESDNLEGGMIYENLSLHC
;
A
#
# COMPACT_ATOMS: atom_id res chain seq x y z
N MET A 1 13.41 -0.78 -35.63
CA MET A 1 12.64 -2.02 -35.33
C MET A 1 13.61 -3.19 -35.23
N LYS A 2 13.44 -4.03 -34.22
CA LYS A 2 14.13 -5.31 -34.02
C LYS A 2 13.07 -6.42 -34.04
N ILE A 3 13.43 -7.61 -34.51
CA ILE A 3 12.55 -8.78 -34.53
C ILE A 3 13.31 -9.94 -33.87
N LEU A 4 12.69 -10.56 -32.88
CA LEU A 4 13.18 -11.77 -32.22
C LEU A 4 12.17 -12.90 -32.43
N GLU A 5 12.58 -14.00 -33.05
CA GLU A 5 11.73 -15.18 -33.18
C GLU A 5 11.89 -16.06 -31.94
N ILE A 6 10.82 -16.46 -31.26
CA ILE A 6 10.87 -17.45 -30.18
C ILE A 6 10.46 -18.81 -30.74
N ASN A 7 11.28 -19.83 -30.52
CA ASN A 7 10.99 -21.21 -30.91
C ASN A 7 10.60 -22.02 -29.67
N THR A 8 9.35 -22.44 -29.63
CA THR A 8 8.82 -23.35 -28.61
C THR A 8 8.67 -24.75 -29.17
N THR A 9 8.34 -25.72 -28.34
CA THR A 9 8.31 -27.14 -28.72
C THR A 9 7.46 -27.40 -29.97
N ASN A 10 6.34 -26.67 -30.11
CA ASN A 10 5.34 -26.92 -31.16
C ASN A 10 5.02 -25.70 -32.04
N ASN A 11 5.61 -24.52 -31.78
CA ASN A 11 5.29 -23.28 -32.51
C ASN A 11 6.47 -22.30 -32.47
N SER A 12 6.51 -21.38 -33.43
CA SER A 12 7.32 -20.17 -33.34
C SER A 12 6.43 -18.92 -33.37
N TYR A 13 6.89 -17.84 -32.74
CA TYR A 13 6.23 -16.54 -32.85
C TYR A 13 7.24 -15.38 -32.78
N PRO A 14 6.97 -14.28 -33.50
CA PRO A 14 7.84 -13.11 -33.47
C PRO A 14 7.51 -12.17 -32.30
N ILE A 15 8.56 -11.57 -31.74
CA ILE A 15 8.51 -10.37 -30.91
C ILE A 15 9.07 -9.21 -31.73
N LEU A 16 8.24 -8.21 -31.99
CA LEU A 16 8.61 -6.99 -32.69
C LEU A 16 8.86 -5.88 -31.66
N ILE A 17 10.02 -5.24 -31.70
CA ILE A 17 10.44 -4.22 -30.73
C ILE A 17 10.84 -2.94 -31.46
N GLY A 18 10.26 -1.80 -31.08
CA GLY A 18 10.54 -0.51 -31.73
C GLY A 18 9.47 0.54 -31.46
N THR A 19 9.52 1.66 -32.17
CA THR A 19 8.51 2.74 -32.11
C THR A 19 7.37 2.53 -33.12
N ASN A 20 7.69 1.94 -34.28
CA ASN A 20 6.74 1.77 -35.40
C ASN A 20 6.36 0.30 -35.61
N VAL A 21 6.27 -0.49 -34.54
CA VAL A 21 5.99 -1.93 -34.67
C VAL A 21 4.53 -2.21 -35.02
N LEU A 22 3.62 -1.29 -34.69
CA LEU A 22 2.18 -1.44 -34.89
C LEU A 22 1.79 -1.42 -36.36
N ASP A 23 2.61 -0.83 -37.23
CA ASP A 23 2.46 -0.86 -38.70
C ASP A 23 2.40 -2.32 -39.24
N LYS A 24 2.91 -3.29 -38.48
CA LYS A 24 2.90 -4.72 -38.81
C LYS A 24 1.73 -5.49 -38.18
N LEU A 25 0.85 -4.83 -37.44
CA LEU A 25 -0.28 -5.47 -36.78
C LEU A 25 -1.31 -5.97 -37.80
N ASN A 26 -1.62 -5.15 -38.83
CA ASN A 26 -2.59 -5.51 -39.86
C ASN A 26 -2.22 -6.83 -40.57
N ASP A 27 -0.93 -7.03 -40.87
CA ASP A 27 -0.39 -8.25 -41.47
C ASP A 27 -0.66 -9.50 -40.62
N LYS A 28 -0.73 -9.36 -39.29
CA LYS A 28 -0.91 -10.47 -38.33
C LYS A 28 -2.35 -10.81 -38.04
N ILE A 29 -3.29 -9.98 -38.46
CA ILE A 29 -4.72 -10.21 -38.22
C ILE A 29 -5.46 -10.73 -39.46
N ILE A 30 -4.79 -10.85 -40.61
CA ILE A 30 -5.37 -11.43 -41.84
C ILE A 30 -5.87 -12.86 -41.56
N GLY A 31 -7.05 -13.20 -42.08
CA GLY A 31 -7.64 -14.55 -41.96
C GLY A 31 -8.53 -14.81 -40.75
N TYR A 32 -8.44 -14.01 -39.67
CA TYR A 32 -9.36 -14.12 -38.53
C TYR A 32 -10.75 -13.53 -38.85
N ASP A 33 -11.81 -14.15 -38.32
CA ASP A 33 -13.19 -13.70 -38.59
C ASP A 33 -13.65 -12.55 -37.70
N LYS A 34 -13.25 -12.55 -36.41
CA LYS A 34 -13.53 -11.51 -35.43
C LYS A 34 -12.31 -11.20 -34.58
N ILE A 35 -12.22 -9.94 -34.17
CA ILE A 35 -11.10 -9.44 -33.36
C ILE A 35 -11.69 -8.79 -32.10
N LEU A 36 -11.22 -9.24 -30.94
CA LEU A 36 -11.46 -8.56 -29.67
C LEU A 36 -10.22 -7.75 -29.30
N LEU A 37 -10.35 -6.44 -29.15
CA LEU A 37 -9.36 -5.61 -28.45
C LEU A 37 -9.73 -5.56 -26.96
N LEU A 38 -8.94 -6.24 -26.13
CA LEU A 38 -9.09 -6.28 -24.68
C LEU A 38 -8.11 -5.30 -24.04
N SER A 39 -8.60 -4.42 -23.17
CA SER A 39 -7.78 -3.47 -22.41
C SER A 39 -8.37 -3.15 -21.04
N ASN A 40 -7.76 -2.22 -20.30
CA ASN A 40 -8.36 -1.59 -19.13
C ASN A 40 -8.71 -0.12 -19.44
N LYS A 41 -9.52 0.52 -18.60
CA LYS A 41 -9.97 1.91 -18.81
C LYS A 41 -8.82 2.92 -18.96
N ASN A 42 -7.74 2.76 -18.21
CA ASN A 42 -6.61 3.70 -18.22
C ASN A 42 -5.83 3.63 -19.53
N VAL A 43 -5.46 2.41 -19.95
CA VAL A 43 -4.70 2.14 -21.17
C VAL A 43 -5.58 2.36 -22.41
N GLY A 44 -6.83 1.90 -22.36
CA GLY A 44 -7.82 2.07 -23.41
C GLY A 44 -7.99 3.52 -23.83
N LYS A 45 -8.14 4.42 -22.85
CA LYS A 45 -8.24 5.87 -23.06
C LYS A 45 -7.03 6.45 -23.82
N LEU A 46 -5.84 5.89 -23.63
CA LEU A 46 -4.60 6.40 -24.23
C LEU A 46 -4.35 5.81 -25.63
N TYR A 47 -4.57 4.52 -25.81
CA TYR A 47 -3.98 3.77 -26.92
C TYR A 47 -4.98 3.00 -27.78
N LYS A 48 -6.27 2.91 -27.40
CA LYS A 48 -7.27 2.20 -28.19
C LYS A 48 -7.33 2.72 -29.62
N ASP A 49 -7.44 4.03 -29.80
CA ASP A 49 -7.58 4.63 -31.13
C ASP A 49 -6.29 4.47 -31.96
N ILE A 50 -5.11 4.44 -31.32
CA ILE A 50 -3.84 4.14 -32.00
C ILE A 50 -3.87 2.72 -32.58
N ILE A 51 -4.38 1.74 -31.82
CA ILE A 51 -4.50 0.35 -32.31
C ILE A 51 -5.53 0.26 -33.44
N LEU A 52 -6.72 0.85 -33.25
CA LEU A 52 -7.80 0.79 -34.24
C LEU A 52 -7.39 1.44 -35.57
N ASN A 53 -6.65 2.56 -35.53
CA ASN A 53 -6.15 3.22 -36.75
C ASN A 53 -5.12 2.38 -37.53
N ASN A 54 -4.51 1.36 -36.91
CA ASN A 54 -3.59 0.43 -37.56
C ASN A 54 -4.28 -0.83 -38.10
N ILE A 55 -5.60 -0.95 -37.95
CA ILE A 55 -6.40 -2.08 -38.42
C ILE A 55 -7.30 -1.60 -39.55
N THR A 56 -7.16 -2.18 -40.73
CA THR A 56 -8.01 -1.85 -41.89
C THR A 56 -8.98 -2.99 -42.18
N ASP A 57 -10.17 -2.65 -42.69
CA ASP A 57 -11.10 -3.60 -43.30
C ASP A 57 -11.62 -4.73 -42.38
N LYS A 58 -11.58 -4.53 -41.06
CA LYS A 58 -12.12 -5.46 -40.06
C LYS A 58 -12.86 -4.73 -38.96
N GLU A 59 -14.00 -5.28 -38.57
CA GLU A 59 -14.69 -4.88 -37.36
C GLU A 59 -13.91 -5.39 -36.13
N VAL A 60 -13.61 -4.49 -35.20
CA VAL A 60 -12.91 -4.79 -33.95
C VAL A 60 -13.87 -4.54 -32.80
N PHE A 61 -14.20 -5.61 -32.07
CA PHE A 61 -14.95 -5.52 -30.83
C PHE A 61 -14.02 -5.00 -29.73
N TYR A 62 -14.51 -4.09 -28.90
CA TYR A 62 -13.72 -3.52 -27.80
C TYR A 62 -14.35 -3.88 -26.47
N PHE A 63 -13.53 -4.41 -25.55
CA PHE A 63 -13.92 -4.67 -24.18
C PHE A 63 -12.88 -4.11 -23.22
N GLU A 64 -13.34 -3.33 -22.25
CA GLU A 64 -12.49 -2.77 -21.20
C GLU A 64 -12.91 -3.25 -19.82
N ILE A 65 -11.89 -3.50 -18.99
CA ILE A 65 -12.07 -3.76 -17.56
C ILE A 65 -11.61 -2.55 -16.74
N GLU A 66 -12.00 -2.51 -15.47
CA GLU A 66 -11.38 -1.59 -14.51
C GLU A 66 -9.88 -1.90 -14.34
N ASP A 67 -9.09 -0.88 -14.02
CA ASP A 67 -7.65 -1.06 -13.81
C ASP A 67 -7.33 -1.61 -12.41
N GLY A 68 -6.34 -2.50 -12.34
CA GLY A 68 -5.83 -3.07 -11.09
C GLY A 68 -5.77 -4.60 -11.05
N GLU A 69 -4.82 -5.10 -10.26
CA GLU A 69 -4.55 -6.54 -10.07
C GLU A 69 -5.77 -7.32 -9.52
N CYS A 70 -6.66 -6.67 -8.77
CA CYS A 70 -7.86 -7.29 -8.23
C CYS A 70 -8.87 -7.74 -9.31
N TYR A 71 -8.81 -7.12 -10.51
CA TYR A 71 -9.67 -7.50 -11.65
C TYR A 71 -9.09 -8.66 -12.46
N LYS A 72 -7.88 -9.13 -12.13
CA LYS A 72 -7.30 -10.36 -12.68
C LYS A 72 -7.94 -11.59 -12.03
N SER A 73 -9.24 -11.77 -12.21
CA SER A 73 -10.06 -12.75 -11.48
C SER A 73 -10.98 -13.53 -12.40
N ILE A 74 -11.52 -14.65 -11.88
CA ILE A 74 -12.48 -15.48 -12.61
C ILE A 74 -13.78 -14.72 -12.94
N ASP A 75 -14.22 -13.81 -12.06
CA ASP A 75 -15.43 -13.02 -12.27
C ASP A 75 -15.28 -12.09 -13.48
N THR A 76 -14.10 -11.50 -13.65
CA THR A 76 -13.80 -10.72 -14.85
C THR A 76 -13.73 -11.62 -16.08
N CYS A 77 -13.19 -12.84 -15.97
CA CYS A 77 -13.20 -13.78 -17.08
C CYS A 77 -14.61 -14.11 -17.56
N MET A 78 -15.54 -14.35 -16.63
CA MET A 78 -16.93 -14.67 -16.97
C MET A 78 -17.58 -13.54 -17.79
N LYS A 79 -17.37 -12.28 -17.39
CA LYS A 79 -17.89 -11.13 -18.16
C LYS A 79 -17.32 -11.05 -19.57
N ILE A 80 -16.04 -11.39 -19.74
CA ILE A 80 -15.40 -11.42 -21.07
C ILE A 80 -15.96 -12.60 -21.89
N TYR A 81 -16.17 -13.77 -21.28
CA TYR A 81 -16.79 -14.91 -21.96
C TYR A 81 -18.21 -14.59 -22.42
N ASP A 82 -19.04 -14.00 -21.56
CA ASP A 82 -20.39 -13.58 -21.91
C ASP A 82 -20.35 -12.66 -23.12
N PHE A 83 -19.49 -11.64 -23.09
CA PHE A 83 -19.33 -10.70 -24.19
C PHE A 83 -18.92 -11.38 -25.51
N ILE A 84 -17.92 -12.26 -25.52
CA ILE A 84 -17.48 -12.90 -26.78
C ILE A 84 -18.48 -13.95 -27.29
N ILE A 85 -19.24 -14.60 -26.39
CA ILE A 85 -20.31 -15.54 -26.75
C ILE A 85 -21.49 -14.79 -27.37
N ASP A 86 -21.94 -13.70 -26.74
CA ASP A 86 -23.03 -12.86 -27.22
C ASP A 86 -22.71 -12.24 -28.59
N ASN A 87 -21.44 -11.91 -28.81
CA ASN A 87 -20.94 -11.42 -30.09
C ASN A 87 -20.50 -12.55 -31.04
N LEU A 88 -20.86 -13.82 -30.77
CA LEU A 88 -20.65 -14.97 -31.65
C LEU A 88 -19.20 -15.14 -32.14
N PHE A 89 -18.21 -15.05 -31.24
CA PHE A 89 -16.81 -15.37 -31.55
C PHE A 89 -16.65 -16.87 -31.82
N THR A 90 -15.81 -17.22 -32.80
CA THR A 90 -15.57 -18.61 -33.23
C THR A 90 -14.16 -19.08 -32.86
N ARG A 91 -13.82 -20.32 -33.26
CA ARG A 91 -12.46 -20.85 -33.11
C ARG A 91 -11.42 -20.11 -33.95
N ASN A 92 -11.85 -19.40 -34.99
CA ASN A 92 -11.00 -18.60 -35.88
C ASN A 92 -11.03 -17.10 -35.52
N SER A 93 -11.43 -16.76 -34.29
CA SER A 93 -11.36 -15.39 -33.78
C SER A 93 -10.04 -15.13 -33.05
N LEU A 94 -9.72 -13.85 -32.87
CA LEU A 94 -8.46 -13.39 -32.30
C LEU A 94 -8.68 -12.43 -31.12
N ILE A 95 -7.86 -12.54 -30.08
CA ILE A 95 -7.80 -11.55 -28.99
C ILE A 95 -6.51 -10.72 -29.11
N LEU A 96 -6.63 -9.40 -29.11
CA LEU A 96 -5.53 -8.44 -28.98
C LEU A 96 -5.49 -7.95 -27.53
N CYS A 97 -4.42 -8.25 -26.81
CA CYS A 97 -4.24 -7.87 -25.42
C CYS A 97 -3.44 -6.56 -25.32
N LEU A 98 -4.12 -5.42 -25.16
CA LEU A 98 -3.51 -4.10 -25.03
C LEU A 98 -3.44 -3.67 -23.57
N GLY A 99 -2.27 -3.80 -22.93
CA GLY A 99 -2.09 -3.36 -21.54
C GLY A 99 -0.84 -3.89 -20.86
N GLY A 100 -0.78 -3.71 -19.54
CA GLY A 100 0.27 -4.29 -18.70
C GLY A 100 0.07 -5.79 -18.45
N GLY A 101 0.79 -6.34 -17.47
CA GLY A 101 0.80 -7.78 -17.17
C GLY A 101 -0.58 -8.37 -16.84
N VAL A 102 -1.47 -7.60 -16.20
CA VAL A 102 -2.85 -8.02 -15.91
C VAL A 102 -3.61 -8.36 -17.19
N ILE A 103 -3.62 -7.46 -18.18
CA ILE A 103 -4.31 -7.68 -19.46
C ILE A 103 -3.63 -8.79 -20.25
N CYS A 104 -2.29 -8.83 -20.22
CA CYS A 104 -1.52 -9.86 -20.90
C CYS A 104 -1.91 -11.27 -20.43
N ASP A 105 -1.94 -11.48 -19.11
CA ASP A 105 -2.26 -12.77 -18.50
C ASP A 105 -3.74 -13.11 -18.61
N LEU A 106 -4.62 -12.14 -18.33
CA LEU A 106 -6.06 -12.33 -18.38
C LEU A 106 -6.50 -12.69 -19.81
N GLY A 107 -6.13 -11.87 -20.81
CA GLY A 107 -6.51 -12.10 -22.20
C GLY A 107 -5.90 -13.38 -22.76
N GLY A 108 -4.66 -13.71 -22.38
CA GLY A 108 -4.05 -14.98 -22.72
C GLY A 108 -4.77 -16.18 -22.10
N TYR A 109 -5.25 -16.08 -20.85
CA TYR A 109 -6.03 -17.12 -20.18
C TYR A 109 -7.40 -17.32 -20.84
N ILE A 110 -8.10 -16.23 -21.19
CA ILE A 110 -9.33 -16.28 -21.99
C ILE A 110 -9.07 -16.99 -23.32
N ALA A 111 -8.00 -16.60 -24.04
CA ALA A 111 -7.64 -17.23 -25.31
C ALA A 111 -7.30 -18.72 -25.16
N ALA A 112 -6.68 -19.12 -24.05
CA ALA A 112 -6.32 -20.51 -23.79
C ALA A 112 -7.54 -21.42 -23.54
N THR A 113 -8.62 -20.88 -23.01
CA THR A 113 -9.74 -21.66 -22.47
C THR A 113 -11.03 -21.52 -23.28
N TYR A 114 -11.27 -20.37 -23.91
CA TYR A 114 -12.42 -20.18 -24.80
C TYR A 114 -12.35 -21.13 -25.99
N MET A 115 -13.44 -21.88 -26.22
CA MET A 115 -13.51 -22.94 -27.23
C MET A 115 -12.34 -23.96 -27.20
N ARG A 116 -11.71 -24.14 -26.03
CA ARG A 116 -10.49 -24.95 -25.82
C ARG A 116 -9.24 -24.42 -26.52
N GLY A 117 -9.20 -23.12 -26.81
CA GLY A 117 -8.06 -22.45 -27.40
C GLY A 117 -8.43 -21.70 -28.67
N ILE A 118 -8.30 -20.38 -28.62
CA ILE A 118 -8.23 -19.51 -29.79
C ILE A 118 -6.88 -18.79 -29.80
N ASP A 119 -6.62 -18.01 -30.84
CA ASP A 119 -5.37 -17.29 -30.98
C ASP A 119 -5.44 -15.91 -30.29
N PHE A 120 -4.27 -15.40 -29.93
CA PHE A 120 -4.14 -14.07 -29.34
C PHE A 120 -2.78 -13.44 -29.66
N ILE A 121 -2.72 -12.11 -29.57
CA ILE A 121 -1.54 -11.29 -29.76
C ILE A 121 -1.35 -10.41 -28.52
N GLN A 122 -0.11 -10.30 -28.06
CA GLN A 122 0.25 -9.42 -26.94
C GLN A 122 0.69 -8.04 -27.45
N ILE A 123 0.17 -6.97 -26.85
CA ILE A 123 0.56 -5.58 -27.11
C ILE A 123 0.90 -4.94 -25.74
N PRO A 124 2.03 -5.32 -25.12
CA PRO A 124 2.38 -4.90 -23.77
C PRO A 124 2.71 -3.40 -23.68
N THR A 125 2.06 -2.71 -22.74
CA THR A 125 2.19 -1.24 -22.56
C THR A 125 2.99 -0.83 -21.33
N SER A 126 3.33 -1.77 -20.44
CA SER A 126 4.23 -1.51 -19.29
C SER A 126 5.58 -2.17 -19.50
N LEU A 127 6.65 -1.58 -18.96
CA LEU A 127 8.00 -2.13 -19.09
C LEU A 127 8.08 -3.57 -18.56
N LEU A 128 7.46 -3.82 -17.41
CA LEU A 128 7.36 -5.16 -16.81
C LEU A 128 6.73 -6.17 -17.79
N ALA A 129 5.65 -5.80 -18.46
CA ALA A 129 5.00 -6.69 -19.43
C ALA A 129 5.86 -6.89 -20.69
N GLN A 130 6.56 -5.84 -21.14
CA GLN A 130 7.42 -5.88 -22.33
C GLN A 130 8.64 -6.79 -22.13
N VAL A 131 9.25 -6.79 -20.94
CA VAL A 131 10.47 -7.58 -20.68
C VAL A 131 10.19 -8.96 -20.09
N ASP A 132 9.03 -9.15 -19.45
CA ASP A 132 8.70 -10.37 -18.74
C ASP A 132 7.33 -10.93 -19.13
N ALA A 133 6.21 -10.38 -18.64
CA ALA A 133 4.90 -11.06 -18.69
C ALA A 133 4.42 -11.48 -20.10
N SER A 134 4.74 -10.71 -21.14
CA SER A 134 4.31 -11.04 -22.52
C SER A 134 5.08 -12.19 -23.18
N ILE A 135 6.09 -12.75 -22.49
CA ILE A 135 7.03 -13.73 -23.04
C ILE A 135 6.99 -15.04 -22.23
N GLY A 136 6.90 -16.18 -22.93
CA GLY A 136 7.02 -17.52 -22.34
C GLY A 136 5.71 -18.19 -21.94
N GLY A 137 4.57 -17.66 -22.40
CA GLY A 137 3.29 -18.37 -22.51
C GLY A 137 2.57 -18.69 -21.20
N LYS A 138 3.09 -18.28 -20.03
CA LYS A 138 2.35 -18.43 -18.77
C LYS A 138 1.25 -17.39 -18.74
N VAL A 139 0.01 -17.83 -18.69
CA VAL A 139 -1.17 -16.96 -18.61
C VAL A 139 -2.04 -17.43 -17.46
N ALA A 140 -2.52 -16.52 -16.64
CA ALA A 140 -3.17 -16.90 -15.39
C ALA A 140 -4.14 -15.83 -14.85
N ILE A 141 -4.96 -16.26 -13.91
CA ILE A 141 -5.79 -15.42 -13.06
C ILE A 141 -5.50 -15.70 -11.59
N ASN A 142 -5.87 -14.73 -10.76
CA ASN A 142 -5.73 -14.81 -9.32
C ASN A 142 -6.94 -15.51 -8.69
N HIS A 143 -6.68 -16.20 -7.59
CA HIS A 143 -7.70 -16.67 -6.65
C HIS A 143 -7.62 -15.81 -5.38
N SER A 144 -8.69 -15.72 -4.60
CA SER A 144 -8.69 -15.02 -3.30
C SER A 144 -7.65 -15.55 -2.29
N LYS A 145 -7.04 -16.71 -2.58
CA LYS A 145 -6.03 -17.38 -1.77
C LYS A 145 -4.61 -17.29 -2.35
N GLY A 146 -4.42 -16.64 -3.50
CA GLY A 146 -3.08 -16.44 -4.08
C GLY A 146 -3.10 -16.02 -5.55
N LYS A 147 -2.02 -15.35 -5.97
CA LYS A 147 -1.80 -14.90 -7.34
C LYS A 147 -1.45 -16.05 -8.29
N ASN A 148 -1.88 -15.94 -9.54
CA ASN A 148 -1.51 -16.81 -10.66
C ASN A 148 -1.69 -18.33 -10.42
N LEU A 149 -2.56 -18.72 -9.48
CA LEU A 149 -2.74 -20.13 -9.10
C LEU A 149 -3.53 -20.93 -10.14
N ILE A 150 -4.32 -20.24 -10.97
CA ILE A 150 -5.20 -20.83 -11.99
C ILE A 150 -4.75 -20.27 -13.33
N GLY A 151 -4.27 -21.12 -14.23
CA GLY A 151 -3.68 -20.66 -15.49
C GLY A 151 -3.46 -21.76 -16.51
N ALA A 152 -2.82 -21.40 -17.61
CA ALA A 152 -2.44 -22.29 -18.71
C ALA A 152 -1.08 -21.88 -19.30
N PHE A 153 -0.46 -22.80 -20.04
CA PHE A 153 0.65 -22.48 -20.93
C PHE A 153 0.09 -22.30 -22.34
N LYS A 154 0.04 -21.06 -22.85
CA LYS A 154 -0.47 -20.69 -24.16
C LYS A 154 0.41 -19.59 -24.78
N GLN A 155 1.05 -19.92 -25.89
CA GLN A 155 1.92 -18.99 -26.63
C GLN A 155 1.10 -18.03 -27.52
N PRO A 156 1.48 -16.74 -27.59
CA PRO A 156 0.84 -15.80 -28.51
C PRO A 156 1.25 -16.05 -29.95
N LYS A 157 0.50 -15.48 -30.91
CA LYS A 157 0.86 -15.47 -32.33
C LYS A 157 1.91 -14.43 -32.69
N ALA A 158 1.99 -13.36 -31.89
CA ALA A 158 3.01 -12.32 -31.98
C ALA A 158 3.00 -11.48 -30.70
N VAL A 159 4.10 -10.79 -30.43
CA VAL A 159 4.21 -9.76 -29.40
C VAL A 159 4.66 -8.45 -30.03
N PHE A 160 3.91 -7.37 -29.83
CA PHE A 160 4.20 -6.04 -30.35
C PHE A 160 4.63 -5.12 -29.22
N ILE A 161 5.94 -4.96 -29.05
CA ILE A 161 6.52 -4.07 -28.06
C ILE A 161 6.76 -2.70 -28.70
N ASN A 162 5.78 -1.81 -28.52
CA ASN A 162 5.95 -0.40 -28.86
C ASN A 162 6.57 0.37 -27.69
N ILE A 163 7.77 0.89 -27.89
CA ILE A 163 8.52 1.64 -26.87
C ILE A 163 7.86 2.98 -26.53
N ASP A 164 7.10 3.56 -27.46
CA ASP A 164 6.44 4.85 -27.25
C ASP A 164 5.39 4.80 -26.13
N PHE A 165 4.88 3.61 -25.80
CA PHE A 165 3.97 3.42 -24.66
C PHE A 165 4.62 3.69 -23.29
N LEU A 166 5.95 3.60 -23.18
CA LEU A 166 6.65 3.88 -21.94
C LEU A 166 6.69 5.38 -21.60
N SER A 167 6.40 6.26 -22.56
CA SER A 167 6.40 7.71 -22.37
C SER A 167 5.36 8.17 -21.35
N THR A 168 4.17 7.56 -21.34
CA THR A 168 3.09 7.91 -20.40
C THR A 168 3.06 6.99 -19.17
N LEU A 169 3.96 6.01 -19.08
CA LEU A 169 4.05 5.10 -17.94
C LEU A 169 4.55 5.86 -16.71
N SER A 170 3.91 5.64 -15.57
CA SER A 170 4.30 6.25 -14.31
C SER A 170 5.72 5.85 -13.92
N ASP A 171 6.42 6.71 -13.17
CA ASP A 171 7.78 6.39 -12.70
C ASP A 171 7.80 5.15 -11.79
N ILE A 172 6.72 4.94 -11.01
CA ILE A 172 6.56 3.77 -10.14
C ILE A 172 6.50 2.49 -10.98
N ASP A 173 5.68 2.47 -12.03
CA ASP A 173 5.53 1.30 -12.90
C ASP A 173 6.77 1.06 -13.76
N PHE A 174 7.43 2.13 -14.20
CA PHE A 174 8.71 2.04 -14.91
C PHE A 174 9.78 1.41 -14.01
N LYS A 175 9.93 1.89 -12.77
CA LYS A 175 10.83 1.30 -11.77
C LYS A 175 10.49 -0.16 -11.46
N SER A 176 9.20 -0.50 -11.38
CA SER A 176 8.78 -1.89 -11.21
C SER A 176 9.22 -2.77 -12.39
N GLY A 177 9.18 -2.27 -13.63
CA GLY A 177 9.75 -2.99 -14.78
C GLY A 177 11.28 -3.06 -14.75
N MET A 178 11.94 -2.03 -14.24
CA MET A 178 13.40 -2.00 -14.12
C MET A 178 13.96 -3.05 -13.15
N GLY A 179 13.23 -3.43 -12.10
CA GLY A 179 13.62 -4.54 -11.22
C GLY A 179 13.85 -5.85 -12.00
N GLU A 180 12.95 -6.14 -12.94
CA GLU A 180 13.03 -7.30 -13.83
C GLU A 180 14.12 -7.16 -14.90
N VAL A 181 14.31 -5.96 -15.46
CA VAL A 181 15.43 -5.65 -16.36
C VAL A 181 16.77 -5.92 -15.68
N ILE A 182 16.95 -5.45 -14.45
CA ILE A 182 18.17 -5.68 -13.68
C ILE A 182 18.32 -7.17 -13.37
N LYS A 183 17.24 -7.87 -12.98
CA LYS A 183 17.25 -9.33 -12.80
C LYS A 183 17.78 -10.04 -14.04
N HIS A 184 17.26 -9.74 -15.23
CA HIS A 184 17.75 -10.33 -16.48
C HIS A 184 19.24 -10.04 -16.73
N SER A 185 19.71 -8.84 -16.37
CA SER A 185 21.14 -8.50 -16.47
C SER A 185 22.04 -9.29 -15.53
N LEU A 186 21.50 -9.78 -14.41
CA LEU A 186 22.21 -10.62 -13.44
C LEU A 186 22.15 -12.11 -13.79
N ILE A 187 21.14 -12.52 -14.56
CA ILE A 187 21.04 -13.87 -15.14
C ILE A 187 22.00 -14.04 -16.32
N ASP A 188 22.32 -12.95 -17.02
CA ASP A 188 23.35 -12.93 -18.07
C ASP A 188 24.74 -13.25 -17.50
N SER A 189 25.24 -14.45 -17.81
CA SER A 189 26.55 -14.92 -17.35
C SER A 189 27.75 -14.13 -17.89
N THR A 190 27.57 -13.25 -18.89
CA THR A 190 28.65 -12.51 -19.57
C THR A 190 28.94 -11.12 -18.99
N ASP A 191 28.09 -10.60 -18.10
CA ASP A 191 28.04 -9.19 -17.66
C ASP A 191 27.80 -8.16 -18.80
N GLU A 192 27.61 -8.55 -20.05
CA GLU A 192 27.39 -7.61 -21.16
C GLU A 192 26.14 -6.76 -20.95
N TYR A 193 25.05 -7.38 -20.48
CA TYR A 193 23.83 -6.64 -20.22
C TYR A 193 23.95 -5.74 -18.98
N TYR A 194 24.60 -6.23 -17.92
CA TYR A 194 24.86 -5.44 -16.72
C TYR A 194 25.68 -4.18 -17.05
N ASN A 195 26.77 -4.32 -17.81
CA ASN A 195 27.61 -3.19 -18.23
C ASN A 195 26.85 -2.21 -19.14
N PHE A 196 26.01 -2.73 -20.05
CA PHE A 196 25.13 -1.89 -20.86
C PHE A 196 24.23 -1.00 -20.00
N LEU A 197 23.63 -1.54 -18.93
CA LEU A 197 22.80 -0.76 -18.01
C LEU A 197 23.61 0.33 -17.29
N LEU A 198 24.83 0.02 -16.83
CA LEU A 198 25.72 1.00 -16.19
C LEU A 198 26.13 2.13 -17.13
N GLU A 199 26.41 1.82 -18.40
CA GLU A 199 26.84 2.82 -19.38
C GLU A 199 25.68 3.71 -19.85
N ASN A 200 24.45 3.20 -19.85
CA ASN A 200 23.28 3.85 -20.46
C ASN A 200 22.22 4.31 -19.45
N TYR A 201 22.45 4.21 -18.13
CA TYR A 201 21.43 4.49 -17.11
C TYR A 201 20.76 5.86 -17.28
N ARG A 202 21.52 6.92 -17.60
CA ARG A 202 20.98 8.27 -17.81
C ARG A 202 20.03 8.32 -19.00
N SER A 203 20.41 7.72 -20.13
CA SER A 203 19.57 7.68 -21.33
C SER A 203 18.31 6.85 -21.10
N ILE A 204 18.41 5.75 -20.35
CA ILE A 204 17.27 4.91 -19.95
C ILE A 204 16.30 5.70 -19.05
N LEU A 205 16.81 6.39 -18.03
CA LEU A 205 16.00 7.22 -17.13
C LEU A 205 15.33 8.39 -17.88
N ASN A 206 16.02 8.95 -18.88
CA ASN A 206 15.46 9.97 -19.77
C ASN A 206 14.53 9.40 -20.86
N LYS A 207 14.25 8.09 -20.82
CA LYS A 207 13.39 7.37 -21.77
C LYS A 207 13.82 7.53 -23.23
N ASP A 208 15.13 7.59 -23.51
CA ASP A 208 15.66 7.60 -24.88
C ASP A 208 15.24 6.33 -25.63
N SER A 209 14.61 6.49 -26.79
CA SER A 209 14.03 5.37 -27.53
C SER A 209 15.07 4.32 -27.95
N ASN A 210 16.28 4.72 -28.34
CA ASN A 210 17.31 3.76 -28.79
C ASN A 210 17.85 2.94 -27.62
N SER A 211 18.11 3.59 -26.48
CA SER A 211 18.50 2.91 -25.24
C SER A 211 17.40 1.97 -24.76
N LEU A 212 16.12 2.40 -24.78
CA LEU A 212 14.99 1.56 -24.37
C LEU A 212 14.79 0.36 -25.30
N ILE A 213 14.84 0.54 -26.63
CA ILE A 213 14.76 -0.58 -27.60
C ILE A 213 15.85 -1.61 -27.30
N SER A 214 17.09 -1.16 -27.13
CA SER A 214 18.23 -2.04 -26.89
C SER A 214 18.14 -2.75 -25.53
N MET A 215 17.66 -2.04 -24.50
CA MET A 215 17.41 -2.59 -23.17
C MET A 215 16.36 -3.68 -23.23
N VAL A 216 15.19 -3.40 -23.81
CA VAL A 216 14.10 -4.38 -23.90
C VAL A 216 14.49 -5.57 -24.77
N GLU A 217 15.18 -5.35 -25.88
CA GLU A 217 15.72 -6.43 -26.73
C GLU A 217 16.63 -7.37 -25.95
N LYS A 218 17.56 -6.84 -25.14
CA LYS A 218 18.47 -7.65 -24.31
C LYS A 218 17.71 -8.48 -23.27
N SER A 219 16.74 -7.89 -22.56
CA SER A 219 15.86 -8.64 -21.64
C SER A 219 15.11 -9.77 -22.36
N CYS A 220 14.48 -9.46 -23.51
CA CYS A 220 13.75 -10.45 -24.30
C CYS A 220 14.66 -11.60 -24.76
N LYS A 221 15.92 -11.33 -25.13
CA LYS A 221 16.90 -12.35 -25.52
C LYS A 221 17.27 -13.28 -24.37
N ILE A 222 17.49 -12.75 -23.16
CA ILE A 222 17.77 -13.57 -21.98
C ILE A 222 16.58 -14.47 -21.65
N LYS A 223 15.36 -13.91 -21.63
CA LYS A 223 14.18 -14.71 -21.36
C LYS A 223 13.92 -15.74 -22.45
N LYS A 224 14.11 -15.38 -23.72
CA LYS A 224 14.05 -16.29 -24.87
C LYS A 224 15.00 -17.47 -24.67
N SER A 225 16.29 -17.25 -24.43
CA SER A 225 17.29 -18.33 -24.37
C SER A 225 16.96 -19.36 -23.29
N ILE A 226 16.29 -18.95 -22.22
CA ILE A 226 15.84 -19.83 -21.15
C ILE A 226 14.54 -20.55 -21.51
N VAL A 227 13.55 -19.84 -22.06
CA VAL A 227 12.25 -20.41 -22.45
C VAL A 227 12.37 -21.45 -23.56
N GLU A 228 13.26 -21.22 -24.55
CA GLU A 228 13.50 -22.19 -25.63
C GLU A 228 14.12 -23.50 -25.12
N ILE A 229 14.85 -23.46 -24.01
CA ILE A 229 15.44 -24.65 -23.38
C ILE A 229 14.43 -25.36 -22.47
N ASP A 230 13.62 -24.60 -21.71
CA ASP A 230 12.71 -25.14 -20.71
C ASP A 230 11.36 -24.40 -20.73
N GLU A 231 10.51 -24.75 -21.69
CA GLU A 231 9.20 -24.11 -21.88
C GLU A 231 8.26 -24.29 -20.68
N PHE A 232 8.29 -25.43 -19.99
CA PHE A 232 7.31 -25.76 -18.94
C PHE A 232 7.82 -25.54 -17.50
N GLU A 233 9.01 -24.95 -17.34
CA GLU A 233 9.63 -24.66 -16.03
C GLU A 233 9.91 -25.90 -15.17
N THR A 234 10.56 -26.89 -15.78
CA THR A 234 10.97 -28.15 -15.13
C THR A 234 12.45 -28.19 -14.73
N GLY A 235 13.25 -27.20 -15.16
CA GLY A 235 14.69 -27.15 -14.93
C GLY A 235 15.22 -25.71 -14.96
N VAL A 236 15.96 -25.34 -16.01
CA VAL A 236 16.73 -24.09 -16.08
C VAL A 236 15.86 -22.82 -16.03
N ARG A 237 14.57 -22.89 -16.37
CA ARG A 237 13.67 -21.73 -16.28
C ARG A 237 13.43 -21.28 -14.84
N ALA A 238 13.74 -22.11 -13.85
CA ALA A 238 13.76 -21.71 -12.45
C ALA A 238 14.73 -20.56 -12.17
N LEU A 239 15.78 -20.35 -12.97
CA LEU A 239 16.72 -19.24 -12.79
C LEU A 239 16.06 -17.86 -12.97
N LEU A 240 14.96 -17.78 -13.72
CA LEU A 240 14.16 -16.55 -13.83
C LEU A 240 13.49 -16.16 -12.50
N ASN A 241 13.45 -17.07 -11.52
CA ASN A 241 12.89 -16.82 -10.20
C ASN A 241 13.91 -16.19 -9.23
N LEU A 242 15.05 -15.69 -9.72
CA LEU A 242 15.96 -14.87 -8.91
C LEU A 242 15.19 -13.73 -8.23
N GLY A 243 15.31 -13.64 -6.91
CA GLY A 243 14.62 -12.72 -6.01
C GLY A 243 13.15 -13.06 -5.73
N HIS A 244 12.55 -14.03 -6.42
CA HIS A 244 11.11 -14.26 -6.34
C HIS A 244 10.69 -14.97 -5.05
N THR A 245 11.53 -15.85 -4.50
CA THR A 245 11.16 -16.60 -3.29
C THR A 245 10.89 -15.64 -2.12
N TYR A 246 11.80 -14.68 -1.88
CA TYR A 246 11.61 -13.66 -0.85
C TYR A 246 10.69 -12.51 -1.32
N GLY A 247 10.77 -12.10 -2.58
CA GLY A 247 9.90 -11.05 -3.13
C GLY A 247 8.41 -11.39 -3.05
N HIS A 248 8.01 -12.61 -3.43
CA HIS A 248 6.63 -13.07 -3.28
C HIS A 248 6.20 -13.18 -1.81
N CYS A 249 7.14 -13.46 -0.90
CA CYS A 249 6.86 -13.42 0.54
C CYS A 249 6.45 -12.01 0.97
N LEU A 250 7.24 -10.99 0.61
CA LEU A 250 6.91 -9.59 0.90
C LEU A 250 5.58 -9.16 0.27
N GLU A 251 5.37 -9.47 -1.01
CA GLU A 251 4.11 -9.16 -1.70
C GLU A 251 2.90 -9.78 -0.98
N THR A 252 3.01 -11.04 -0.55
CA THR A 252 1.94 -11.74 0.15
C THR A 252 1.67 -11.14 1.53
N MET A 253 2.73 -10.84 2.31
CA MET A 253 2.61 -10.25 3.65
C MET A 253 2.02 -8.84 3.61
N PHE A 254 2.31 -8.07 2.57
CA PHE A 254 1.77 -6.72 2.40
C PHE A 254 0.43 -6.70 1.65
N GLY A 255 -0.18 -7.87 1.42
CA GLY A 255 -1.49 -7.99 0.79
C GLY A 255 -1.51 -7.46 -0.65
N TYR A 256 -0.38 -7.53 -1.35
CA TYR A 256 -0.18 -7.02 -2.71
C TYR A 256 -0.46 -5.51 -2.87
N LYS A 257 -0.28 -4.76 -1.77
CA LYS A 257 -0.41 -3.31 -1.72
C LYS A 257 0.87 -2.68 -1.23
N ASN A 258 1.06 -1.42 -1.57
CA ASN A 258 2.15 -0.56 -1.08
C ASN A 258 3.57 -1.01 -1.44
N ILE A 259 3.78 -2.16 -2.06
CA ILE A 259 5.05 -2.60 -2.65
C ILE A 259 4.79 -3.02 -4.10
N SER A 260 5.61 -2.52 -5.04
CA SER A 260 5.53 -2.97 -6.43
C SER A 260 6.24 -4.32 -6.60
N HIS A 261 5.87 -5.08 -7.62
CA HIS A 261 6.50 -6.37 -7.90
C HIS A 261 8.02 -6.21 -8.11
N GLY A 262 8.46 -5.25 -8.93
CA GLY A 262 9.88 -5.04 -9.19
C GLY A 262 10.66 -4.62 -7.95
N GLU A 263 10.05 -3.84 -7.06
CA GLU A 263 10.67 -3.50 -5.76
C GLU A 263 10.84 -4.76 -4.90
N ALA A 264 9.80 -5.59 -4.81
CA ALA A 264 9.86 -6.84 -4.05
C ALA A 264 10.93 -7.80 -4.59
N ILE A 265 11.02 -7.96 -5.92
CA ILE A 265 12.07 -8.76 -6.56
C ILE A 265 13.46 -8.18 -6.30
N SER A 266 13.62 -6.85 -6.35
CA SER A 266 14.90 -6.19 -6.06
C SER A 266 15.35 -6.45 -4.62
N LYS A 267 14.44 -6.34 -3.64
CA LYS A 267 14.72 -6.71 -2.24
C LYS A 267 15.04 -8.20 -2.11
N GLY A 268 14.35 -9.05 -2.85
CA GLY A 268 14.62 -10.49 -2.91
C GLY A 268 15.99 -10.85 -3.47
N ILE A 269 16.45 -10.17 -4.52
CA ILE A 269 17.78 -10.36 -5.10
C ILE A 269 18.86 -10.08 -4.05
N ILE A 270 18.72 -9.00 -3.27
CA ILE A 270 19.65 -8.69 -2.19
C ILE A 270 19.56 -9.73 -1.06
N PHE A 271 18.36 -10.16 -0.68
CA PHE A 271 18.19 -11.20 0.34
C PHE A 271 18.87 -12.52 -0.07
N GLU A 272 18.70 -12.96 -1.32
CA GLU A 272 19.36 -14.13 -1.88
C GLU A 272 20.88 -13.96 -1.98
N ALA A 273 21.37 -12.75 -2.28
CA ALA A 273 22.79 -12.44 -2.23
C ALA A 273 23.34 -12.53 -0.80
N LEU A 274 22.60 -12.09 0.22
CA LEU A 274 23.00 -12.24 1.62
C LEU A 274 23.06 -13.71 2.05
N ILE A 275 22.12 -14.54 1.60
CA ILE A 275 22.21 -16.01 1.79
C ILE A 275 23.46 -16.56 1.09
N SER A 276 23.72 -16.13 -0.15
CA SER A 276 24.87 -16.58 -0.93
C SER A 276 26.19 -16.21 -0.25
N GLU A 277 26.31 -15.01 0.31
CA GLU A 277 27.47 -14.59 1.11
C GLU A 277 27.59 -15.40 2.39
N LYS A 278 26.49 -15.65 3.11
CA LYS A 278 26.48 -16.46 4.33
C LYS A 278 26.98 -17.89 4.09
N LEU A 279 26.70 -18.43 2.91
CA LEU A 279 27.17 -19.73 2.43
C LEU A 279 28.60 -19.70 1.84
N GLY A 280 29.24 -18.54 1.75
CA GLY A 280 30.58 -18.38 1.18
C GLY A 280 30.63 -18.46 -0.35
N LEU A 281 29.49 -18.35 -1.04
CA LEU A 281 29.39 -18.47 -2.51
C LEU A 281 29.72 -17.16 -3.25
N ILE A 282 29.60 -16.03 -2.56
CA ILE A 282 30.02 -14.69 -3.00
C ILE A 282 30.64 -13.91 -1.85
N ASN A 283 31.19 -12.73 -2.14
CA ASN A 283 31.76 -11.82 -1.15
C ASN A 283 30.97 -10.50 -1.06
N SER A 284 31.24 -9.72 -0.01
CA SER A 284 30.60 -8.42 0.22
C SER A 284 30.78 -7.40 -0.91
N ALA A 285 31.85 -7.51 -1.72
CA ALA A 285 32.04 -6.63 -2.88
C ALA A 285 31.00 -6.91 -3.97
N PHE A 286 30.57 -8.16 -4.12
CA PHE A 286 29.48 -8.52 -5.03
C PHE A 286 28.15 -7.90 -4.58
N ILE A 287 27.83 -7.96 -3.28
CA ILE A 287 26.61 -7.33 -2.74
C ILE A 287 26.64 -5.81 -2.98
N LYS A 288 27.78 -5.14 -2.78
CA LYS A 288 27.94 -3.70 -3.09
C LYS A 288 27.69 -3.40 -4.57
N LYS A 289 28.14 -4.27 -5.49
CA LYS A 289 27.85 -4.17 -6.93
C LYS A 289 26.33 -4.19 -7.17
N LEU A 290 25.59 -5.08 -6.50
CA LEU A 290 24.14 -5.17 -6.63
C LEU A 290 23.43 -3.90 -6.11
N TYR A 291 23.80 -3.40 -4.94
CA TYR A 291 23.23 -2.15 -4.42
C TYR A 291 23.45 -0.97 -5.39
N ASN A 292 24.65 -0.83 -5.95
CA ASN A 292 25.00 0.26 -6.87
C ASN A 292 24.07 0.29 -8.10
N ILE A 293 23.82 -0.86 -8.74
CA ILE A 293 22.95 -0.86 -9.93
C ILE A 293 21.51 -0.46 -9.60
N PHE A 294 20.95 -0.92 -8.47
CA PHE A 294 19.60 -0.52 -8.06
C PHE A 294 19.53 0.96 -7.68
N GLU A 295 20.56 1.49 -7.01
CA GLU A 295 20.68 2.91 -6.66
C GLU A 295 20.65 3.81 -7.90
N LEU A 296 21.37 3.44 -8.97
CA LEU A 296 21.38 4.20 -10.22
C LEU A 296 19.99 4.37 -10.85
N PHE A 297 19.07 3.43 -10.63
CA PHE A 297 17.70 3.48 -11.13
C PHE A 297 16.68 3.92 -10.06
N TYR A 298 17.15 4.39 -8.90
CA TYR A 298 16.32 4.83 -7.77
C TYR A 298 15.31 3.76 -7.32
N ILE A 299 15.76 2.50 -7.28
CA ILE A 299 14.99 1.34 -6.82
C ILE A 299 15.47 0.98 -5.42
N ASP A 300 14.56 0.99 -4.47
CA ASP A 300 14.82 0.50 -3.13
C ASP A 300 14.90 -1.04 -3.15
N CYS A 301 16.10 -1.54 -2.86
CA CYS A 301 16.41 -2.97 -2.82
C CYS A 301 16.78 -3.46 -1.41
N ASN A 302 16.57 -2.64 -0.36
CA ASN A 302 16.93 -3.03 1.00
C ASN A 302 15.98 -4.12 1.53
N PRO A 303 16.47 -5.30 1.94
CA PRO A 303 15.64 -6.32 2.56
C PRO A 303 15.00 -5.80 3.86
N ILE A 304 13.81 -6.31 4.18
CA ILE A 304 13.03 -5.89 5.35
C ILE A 304 13.06 -7.03 6.37
N LYS A 305 13.42 -6.75 7.62
CA LYS A 305 13.31 -7.75 8.68
C LYS A 305 11.83 -8.06 8.94
N LEU A 306 11.49 -9.34 8.89
CA LEU A 306 10.14 -9.84 9.09
C LEU A 306 10.07 -10.71 10.34
N LEU A 307 8.87 -10.83 10.94
CA LEU A 307 8.60 -11.82 11.96
C LEU A 307 8.77 -13.24 11.38
N GLU A 308 9.51 -14.09 12.10
CA GLU A 308 10.04 -15.35 11.59
C GLU A 308 8.94 -16.36 11.18
N GLU A 309 8.00 -16.64 12.09
CA GLU A 309 6.95 -17.66 11.86
C GLU A 309 6.03 -17.36 10.66
N PRO A 310 5.47 -16.14 10.52
CA PRO A 310 4.66 -15.77 9.35
C PRO A 310 5.45 -15.82 8.04
N MET A 311 6.70 -15.33 8.05
CA MET A 311 7.59 -15.39 6.90
C MET A 311 7.81 -16.83 6.45
N LEU A 312 8.20 -17.73 7.37
CA LEU A 312 8.40 -19.15 7.06
C LEU A 312 7.13 -19.85 6.59
N THR A 313 5.97 -19.49 7.15
CA THR A 313 4.67 -20.02 6.72
C THR A 313 4.39 -19.72 5.26
N ILE A 314 4.74 -18.52 4.79
CA ILE A 314 4.55 -18.13 3.39
C ILE A 314 5.62 -18.77 2.50
N LEU A 315 6.89 -18.73 2.89
CA LEU A 315 7.98 -19.33 2.13
C LEU A 315 7.76 -20.84 1.92
N LYS A 316 7.21 -21.56 2.90
CA LYS A 316 6.91 -23.01 2.77
C LYS A 316 5.76 -23.33 1.81
N LYS A 317 4.88 -22.38 1.47
CA LYS A 317 3.73 -22.61 0.57
C LYS A 317 4.14 -22.69 -0.90
N ASP A 318 5.35 -22.27 -1.26
CA ASP A 318 5.84 -22.47 -2.62
C ASP A 318 5.95 -23.97 -2.93
N LYS A 319 5.42 -24.38 -4.08
CA LYS A 319 5.11 -25.77 -4.48
C LYS A 319 6.33 -26.70 -4.54
N LYS A 320 7.54 -26.19 -4.28
CA LYS A 320 8.83 -26.86 -4.46
C LYS A 320 9.56 -27.18 -3.14
N ASN A 321 9.00 -26.84 -1.97
CA ASN A 321 9.74 -26.89 -0.70
C ASN A 321 9.46 -28.14 0.15
N LEU A 322 10.53 -28.67 0.78
CA LEU A 322 10.46 -29.75 1.77
C LEU A 322 10.27 -29.15 3.17
N SER A 323 9.83 -29.96 4.15
CA SER A 323 9.46 -29.46 5.48
C SER A 323 10.57 -28.69 6.22
N SER A 324 11.85 -28.93 5.92
CA SER A 324 13.02 -28.33 6.57
C SER A 324 13.84 -27.36 5.72
N ASN A 325 13.62 -27.31 4.40
CA ASN A 325 14.44 -26.51 3.48
C ASN A 325 13.58 -25.77 2.45
N ILE A 326 14.05 -24.60 2.02
CA ILE A 326 13.39 -23.73 1.05
C ILE A 326 14.33 -23.52 -0.13
N ASN A 327 13.80 -23.65 -1.35
CA ASN A 327 14.59 -23.43 -2.56
C ASN A 327 14.70 -21.93 -2.89
N PHE A 328 15.93 -21.49 -3.14
CA PHE A 328 16.27 -20.14 -3.59
C PHE A 328 17.16 -20.21 -4.83
N ILE A 329 17.12 -19.17 -5.65
CA ILE A 329 18.12 -18.99 -6.71
C ILE A 329 19.27 -18.19 -6.11
N LEU A 330 20.43 -18.82 -5.98
CA LEU A 330 21.59 -18.23 -5.31
C LEU A 330 22.70 -17.90 -6.29
N PHE A 331 23.51 -16.91 -5.93
CA PHE A 331 24.72 -16.56 -6.65
C PHE A 331 25.86 -17.50 -6.22
N HIS A 332 26.55 -18.09 -7.20
CA HIS A 332 27.82 -18.79 -7.03
C HIS A 332 28.87 -18.11 -7.90
N GLY A 333 29.59 -17.16 -7.31
CA GLY A 333 30.33 -16.16 -8.08
C GLY A 333 29.40 -15.40 -9.02
N LYS A 334 29.58 -15.58 -10.34
CA LYS A 334 28.74 -14.98 -11.38
C LYS A 334 27.60 -15.89 -11.88
N LYS A 335 27.60 -17.16 -11.49
CA LYS A 335 26.57 -18.12 -11.93
C LYS A 335 25.39 -18.10 -10.97
N LEU A 336 24.23 -18.51 -11.47
CA LEU A 336 23.03 -18.71 -10.67
C LEU A 336 22.72 -20.21 -10.56
N GLU A 337 22.37 -20.65 -9.36
CA GLU A 337 22.08 -22.05 -9.05
C GLU A 337 20.81 -22.13 -8.20
N ASN A 338 19.97 -23.13 -8.45
CA ASN A 338 18.80 -23.40 -7.62
C ASN A 338 19.22 -24.27 -6.43
N ASN A 339 19.23 -23.67 -5.23
CA ASN A 339 19.80 -24.26 -4.03
C ASN A 339 18.74 -24.42 -2.94
N SER A 340 18.74 -25.58 -2.31
CA SER A 340 17.94 -25.87 -1.12
C SER A 340 18.64 -25.31 0.13
N VAL A 341 18.04 -24.30 0.76
CA VAL A 341 18.61 -23.58 1.92
C VAL A 341 17.91 -24.01 3.20
N SER A 342 18.68 -24.25 4.26
CA SER A 342 18.13 -24.59 5.58
C SER A 342 17.45 -23.37 6.24
N ILE A 343 16.40 -23.64 7.01
CA ILE A 343 15.65 -22.60 7.74
C ILE A 343 16.58 -21.77 8.64
N ASP A 344 17.55 -22.38 9.32
CA ASP A 344 18.47 -21.67 10.21
C ASP A 344 19.27 -20.57 9.52
N ILE A 345 19.69 -20.79 8.27
CA ILE A 345 20.42 -19.79 7.47
C ILE A 345 19.49 -18.64 7.09
N ILE A 346 18.26 -18.95 6.70
CA ILE A 346 17.25 -17.95 6.32
C ILE A 346 16.93 -17.05 7.52
N LEU A 347 16.74 -17.66 8.70
CA LEU A 347 16.48 -16.93 9.94
C LEU A 347 17.68 -16.09 10.37
N ASP A 348 18.90 -16.60 10.27
CA ASP A 348 20.10 -15.83 10.57
C ASP A 348 20.25 -14.60 9.65
N VAL A 349 20.04 -14.76 8.34
CA VAL A 349 20.04 -13.64 7.39
C VAL A 349 18.95 -12.63 7.74
N ASN A 350 17.71 -13.07 7.98
CA ASN A 350 16.60 -12.20 8.38
C ASN A 350 16.91 -11.44 9.68
N LYS A 351 17.45 -12.12 10.70
CA LYS A 351 17.81 -11.51 11.99
C LYS A 351 18.91 -10.45 11.87
N ASN A 352 19.83 -10.61 10.91
CA ASN A 352 20.93 -9.69 10.65
C ASN A 352 20.52 -8.43 9.88
N ILE A 353 19.29 -8.35 9.37
CA ILE A 353 18.71 -7.10 8.85
C ILE A 353 18.39 -6.19 10.06
N LYS A 354 19.14 -5.09 10.21
CA LYS A 354 19.05 -4.23 11.41
C LYS A 354 18.20 -2.97 11.23
N ASN A 355 18.29 -2.34 10.05
CA ASN A 355 17.81 -0.98 9.90
C ASN A 355 16.39 -0.92 9.33
N HIS A 356 15.97 -1.89 8.52
CA HIS A 356 14.66 -1.89 7.87
C HIS A 356 13.81 -3.01 8.47
N TYR A 357 12.66 -2.68 9.05
CA TYR A 357 11.77 -3.66 9.67
C TYR A 357 10.33 -3.17 9.70
N VAL A 358 9.39 -4.10 9.90
CA VAL A 358 7.97 -3.77 10.00
C VAL A 358 7.61 -3.51 11.47
N LYS A 359 7.03 -2.34 11.74
CA LYS A 359 6.61 -1.91 13.08
C LYS A 359 5.12 -1.58 13.08
N ALA A 360 4.44 -1.92 14.18
CA ALA A 360 3.06 -1.54 14.45
C ALA A 360 2.96 -0.62 15.65
N VAL A 361 2.05 0.36 15.56
CA VAL A 361 1.66 1.23 16.64
C VAL A 361 0.17 1.10 16.85
N ILE A 362 -0.24 0.93 18.10
CA ILE A 362 -1.64 0.83 18.51
C ILE A 362 -1.95 1.95 19.48
N ASP A 363 -2.96 2.75 19.13
CA ASP A 363 -3.52 3.76 20.03
C ASP A 363 -4.86 3.25 20.59
N ILE A 364 -4.97 3.21 21.91
CA ILE A 364 -6.15 2.78 22.65
C ILE A 364 -6.80 4.00 23.28
N GLY A 365 -7.65 4.64 22.47
CA GLY A 365 -8.39 5.83 22.85
C GLY A 365 -9.64 5.55 23.67
N THR A 366 -10.26 6.64 24.13
CA THR A 366 -11.53 6.61 24.88
C THR A 366 -12.69 6.06 24.04
N ASN A 367 -12.74 6.42 22.76
CA ASN A 367 -13.83 6.03 21.87
C ASN A 367 -13.45 4.88 20.92
N SER A 368 -12.19 4.85 20.48
CA SER A 368 -11.72 3.97 19.40
C SER A 368 -10.31 3.48 19.65
N CYS A 369 -10.01 2.30 19.12
CA CYS A 369 -8.67 1.79 18.95
C CYS A 369 -8.22 2.01 17.50
N ARG A 370 -6.95 2.37 17.31
CA ARG A 370 -6.34 2.54 15.98
C ARG A 370 -5.09 1.69 15.86
N LEU A 371 -4.86 1.12 14.68
CA LEU A 371 -3.66 0.36 14.33
C LEU A 371 -2.98 1.04 13.15
N PHE A 372 -1.67 1.25 13.25
CA PHE A 372 -0.83 1.73 12.16
C PHE A 372 0.36 0.80 11.99
N ILE A 373 0.55 0.27 10.78
CA ILE A 373 1.68 -0.60 10.41
C ILE A 373 2.47 0.08 9.29
N ALA A 374 3.78 0.13 9.47
CA ALA A 374 4.71 0.71 8.51
C ALA A 374 6.02 -0.07 8.44
N VAL A 375 6.71 0.05 7.30
CA VAL A 375 8.15 -0.22 7.22
C VAL A 375 8.86 1.02 7.77
N VAL A 376 9.77 0.79 8.71
CA VAL A 376 10.59 1.83 9.33
C VAL A 376 12.06 1.59 9.04
N GLU A 377 12.78 2.68 8.82
CA GLU A 377 14.25 2.70 8.73
C GLU A 377 14.82 3.30 10.03
N ARG A 378 15.81 2.63 10.62
CA ARG A 378 16.64 3.17 11.70
C ARG A 378 17.89 3.80 11.11
N LYS A 379 18.02 5.13 11.22
CA LYS A 379 19.16 5.90 10.71
C LYS A 379 19.63 6.90 11.76
N ASP A 380 20.92 6.88 12.09
CA ASP A 380 21.54 7.80 13.07
C ASP A 380 20.81 7.88 14.43
N ASN A 381 20.31 6.72 14.91
CA ASN A 381 19.45 6.57 16.10
C ASN A 381 18.06 7.25 16.02
N GLU A 382 17.65 7.75 14.86
CA GLU A 382 16.27 8.16 14.60
C GLU A 382 15.52 7.06 13.82
N LEU A 383 14.21 6.95 14.07
CA LEU A 383 13.32 6.12 13.28
C LEU A 383 12.59 6.97 12.25
N ILE A 384 12.59 6.51 11.00
CA ILE A 384 11.95 7.16 9.88
C ILE A 384 10.88 6.22 9.34
N ILE A 385 9.69 6.75 9.09
CA ILE A 385 8.63 6.02 8.37
C ILE A 385 9.02 6.01 6.90
N GLU A 386 9.51 4.87 6.43
CA GLU A 386 9.86 4.67 5.03
C GLU A 386 8.60 4.48 4.18
N ARG A 387 7.67 3.65 4.68
CA ARG A 387 6.49 3.23 3.92
C ARG A 387 5.31 2.88 4.81
N LYS A 388 4.17 3.56 4.59
CA LYS A 388 2.90 3.21 5.25
C LYS A 388 2.32 1.96 4.60
N LEU A 389 1.97 0.94 5.41
CA LEU A 389 1.39 -0.30 4.91
C LEU A 389 -0.11 -0.41 5.21
N LEU A 390 -0.52 -0.05 6.44
CA LEU A 390 -1.90 -0.19 6.87
C LEU A 390 -2.22 0.82 7.98
N LYS A 391 -3.37 1.49 7.89
CA LYS A 391 -3.96 2.28 8.99
C LYS A 391 -5.42 1.83 9.16
N MET A 392 -5.80 1.44 10.37
CA MET A 392 -7.14 0.92 10.69
C MET A 392 -7.69 1.58 11.94
N LEU A 393 -9.02 1.70 12.01
CA LEU A 393 -9.75 2.24 13.14
C LEU A 393 -10.91 1.32 13.49
N GLU A 394 -11.09 1.04 14.78
CA GLU A 394 -12.20 0.26 15.32
C GLU A 394 -12.77 0.99 16.55
N ILE A 395 -14.09 1.16 16.59
CA ILE A 395 -14.77 1.84 17.70
C ILE A 395 -15.16 0.83 18.77
N THR A 396 -14.62 1.01 19.97
CA THR A 396 -14.79 0.13 21.13
C THR A 396 -15.55 0.78 22.28
N LYS A 397 -15.56 2.12 22.31
CA LYS A 397 -16.12 2.96 23.39
C LYS A 397 -15.60 2.55 24.77
N LEU A 398 -14.29 2.39 24.90
CA LEU A 398 -13.64 1.98 26.15
C LEU A 398 -14.00 2.91 27.34
N GLY A 399 -14.13 4.21 27.08
CA GLY A 399 -14.41 5.24 28.09
C GLY A 399 -15.88 5.42 28.46
N GLU A 400 -16.80 4.63 27.91
CA GLU A 400 -18.23 4.73 28.17
C GLU A 400 -18.53 4.61 29.68
N GLY A 401 -19.11 5.67 30.27
CA GLY A 401 -19.47 5.68 31.69
C GLY A 401 -18.31 5.87 32.68
N VAL A 402 -17.06 5.98 32.22
CA VAL A 402 -15.87 6.16 33.08
C VAL A 402 -15.93 7.49 33.83
N ASN A 403 -16.43 8.56 33.21
CA ASN A 403 -16.55 9.87 33.85
C ASN A 403 -17.43 9.85 35.12
N LYS A 404 -18.37 8.91 35.22
CA LYS A 404 -19.27 8.76 36.37
C LYS A 404 -18.79 7.71 37.37
N THR A 405 -18.27 6.60 36.87
CA THR A 405 -17.98 5.41 37.68
C THR A 405 -16.51 5.35 38.10
N HIS A 406 -15.62 6.06 37.40
CA HIS A 406 -14.17 5.92 37.49
C HIS A 406 -13.67 4.49 37.24
N THR A 407 -14.46 3.67 36.53
CA THR A 407 -14.13 2.28 36.22
C THR A 407 -14.50 1.96 34.77
N LEU A 408 -13.65 1.19 34.10
CA LEU A 408 -13.95 0.60 32.80
C LEU A 408 -14.99 -0.51 32.97
N SER A 409 -16.04 -0.53 32.16
CA SER A 409 -17.06 -1.59 32.21
C SER A 409 -16.52 -2.90 31.61
N ASN A 410 -16.95 -4.04 32.14
CA ASN A 410 -16.54 -5.36 31.63
C ASN A 410 -16.90 -5.54 30.14
N GLU A 411 -18.03 -4.98 29.71
CA GLU A 411 -18.45 -5.01 28.32
C GLU A 411 -17.49 -4.20 27.42
N ALA A 412 -17.13 -2.98 27.82
CA ALA A 412 -16.20 -2.14 27.07
C ALA A 412 -14.78 -2.72 27.03
N ILE A 413 -14.34 -3.33 28.13
CA ILE A 413 -13.11 -4.12 28.20
C ILE A 413 -13.16 -5.28 27.19
N GLY A 414 -14.22 -6.10 27.21
CA GLY A 414 -14.36 -7.26 26.33
C GLY A 414 -14.33 -6.88 24.84
N ARG A 415 -15.07 -5.82 24.45
CA ARG A 415 -15.04 -5.28 23.08
C ARG A 415 -13.62 -4.85 22.68
N THR A 416 -12.92 -4.15 23.57
CA THR A 416 -11.57 -3.64 23.32
C THR A 416 -10.55 -4.77 23.18
N VAL A 417 -10.57 -5.75 24.09
CA VAL A 417 -9.70 -6.94 24.01
C VAL A 417 -9.91 -7.70 22.70
N SER A 418 -11.16 -7.88 22.26
CA SER A 418 -11.46 -8.53 20.99
C SER A 418 -10.88 -7.78 19.79
N VAL A 419 -10.93 -6.44 19.78
CA VAL A 419 -10.33 -5.62 18.73
C VAL A 419 -8.80 -5.71 18.76
N LEU A 420 -8.19 -5.70 19.95
CA LEU A 420 -6.74 -5.79 20.09
C LEU A 420 -6.20 -7.17 19.66
N LYS A 421 -6.94 -8.27 19.90
CA LYS A 421 -6.62 -9.59 19.34
C LYS A 421 -6.54 -9.55 17.81
N LYS A 422 -7.57 -8.98 17.16
CA LYS A 422 -7.60 -8.78 15.70
C LYS A 422 -6.41 -7.95 15.22
N PHE A 423 -6.05 -6.88 15.93
CA PHE A 423 -4.88 -6.05 15.58
C PHE A 423 -3.56 -6.82 15.72
N TYR A 424 -3.42 -7.66 16.74
CA TYR A 424 -2.26 -8.53 16.92
C TYR A 424 -2.15 -9.54 15.76
N GLU A 425 -3.23 -10.23 15.42
CA GLU A 425 -3.27 -11.19 14.30
C GLU A 425 -2.85 -10.55 12.98
N ILE A 426 -3.42 -9.38 12.64
CA ILE A 426 -3.04 -8.63 11.43
C ILE A 426 -1.55 -8.24 11.47
N SER A 427 -1.06 -7.79 12.63
CA SER A 427 0.35 -7.42 12.79
C SER A 427 1.28 -8.62 12.56
N VAL A 428 0.92 -9.79 13.08
CA VAL A 428 1.65 -11.05 12.86
C VAL A 428 1.62 -11.42 11.38
N GLU A 429 0.46 -11.44 10.73
CA GLU A 429 0.32 -11.76 9.30
C GLU A 429 1.17 -10.85 8.39
N MET A 430 1.26 -9.56 8.74
CA MET A 430 2.06 -8.57 8.00
C MET A 430 3.55 -8.57 8.36
N GLY A 431 3.99 -9.46 9.26
CA GLY A 431 5.41 -9.64 9.59
C GLY A 431 5.97 -8.60 10.54
N VAL A 432 5.13 -7.97 11.35
CA VAL A 432 5.53 -6.97 12.35
C VAL A 432 6.50 -7.59 13.36
N THR A 433 7.69 -6.99 13.49
CA THR A 433 8.70 -7.43 14.46
C THR A 433 8.62 -6.69 15.79
N GLU A 434 7.95 -5.53 15.81
CA GLU A 434 7.76 -4.68 16.99
C GLU A 434 6.34 -4.13 17.03
N ILE A 435 5.60 -4.41 18.10
CA ILE A 435 4.29 -3.81 18.37
C ILE A 435 4.43 -2.87 19.56
N LYS A 436 3.97 -1.64 19.37
CA LYS A 436 3.97 -0.60 20.40
C LYS A 436 2.55 -0.13 20.65
N ALA A 437 2.00 -0.40 21.83
CA ALA A 437 0.64 0.01 22.18
C ALA A 437 0.64 1.01 23.33
N PHE A 438 -0.19 2.05 23.21
CA PHE A 438 -0.43 3.00 24.28
C PHE A 438 -1.92 3.27 24.51
N ALA A 439 -2.28 3.60 25.75
CA ALA A 439 -3.64 3.91 26.15
C ALA A 439 -3.75 5.32 26.75
N THR A 440 -4.87 5.99 26.47
CA THR A 440 -5.07 7.41 26.78
C THR A 440 -6.10 7.62 27.91
N SER A 441 -6.80 8.76 27.93
CA SER A 441 -7.64 9.25 29.03
C SER A 441 -8.55 8.19 29.69
N ALA A 442 -9.31 7.40 28.93
CA ALA A 442 -10.22 6.40 29.51
C ALA A 442 -9.50 5.41 30.45
N THR A 443 -8.36 4.89 30.02
CA THR A 443 -7.59 3.93 30.82
C THR A 443 -6.88 4.65 31.96
N ARG A 444 -6.28 5.81 31.69
CA ARG A 444 -5.56 6.63 32.67
C ARG A 444 -6.45 7.06 33.84
N ASP A 445 -7.69 7.43 33.56
CA ASP A 445 -8.64 7.99 34.53
C ASP A 445 -9.43 6.90 35.29
N SER A 446 -9.19 5.62 34.98
CA SER A 446 -9.89 4.47 35.57
C SER A 446 -9.15 3.81 36.74
N LYS A 447 -9.90 3.35 37.74
CA LYS A 447 -9.38 2.65 38.92
C LYS A 447 -8.94 1.22 38.62
N ASN A 448 -9.59 0.55 37.67
CA ASN A 448 -9.32 -0.83 37.26
C ASN A 448 -8.41 -0.93 36.01
N LYS A 449 -7.55 0.07 35.78
CA LYS A 449 -6.63 0.09 34.63
C LYS A 449 -5.68 -1.11 34.59
N ASP A 450 -5.17 -1.55 35.73
CA ASP A 450 -4.17 -2.62 35.81
C ASP A 450 -4.79 -3.99 35.47
N GLU A 451 -6.07 -4.19 35.81
CA GLU A 451 -6.85 -5.35 35.39
C GLU A 451 -7.01 -5.38 33.86
N PHE A 452 -7.40 -4.25 33.28
CA PHE A 452 -7.52 -4.11 31.82
C PHE A 452 -6.19 -4.38 31.11
N ILE A 453 -5.09 -3.76 31.54
CA ILE A 453 -3.75 -3.95 30.96
C ILE A 453 -3.31 -5.42 31.06
N SER A 454 -3.51 -6.03 32.23
CA SER A 454 -3.17 -7.45 32.45
C SER A 454 -3.98 -8.38 31.55
N LEU A 455 -5.27 -8.09 31.36
CA LEU A 455 -6.14 -8.86 30.49
C LEU A 455 -5.72 -8.75 29.02
N VAL A 456 -5.38 -7.55 28.53
CA VAL A 456 -4.87 -7.36 27.16
C VAL A 456 -3.56 -8.12 26.95
N LYS A 457 -2.62 -8.04 27.89
CA LYS A 457 -1.36 -8.79 27.79
C LYS A 457 -1.60 -10.30 27.71
N LYS A 458 -2.50 -10.82 28.55
CA LYS A 458 -2.83 -12.26 28.61
C LYS A 458 -3.54 -12.72 27.34
N GLU A 459 -4.49 -11.94 26.84
CA GLU A 459 -5.41 -12.40 25.80
C GLU A 459 -5.07 -11.94 24.39
N ALA A 460 -4.44 -10.78 24.23
CA ALA A 460 -4.08 -10.20 22.94
C ALA A 460 -2.57 -10.13 22.70
N HIS A 461 -1.74 -10.59 23.66
CA HIS A 461 -0.27 -10.58 23.56
C HIS A 461 0.33 -9.19 23.29
N ILE A 462 -0.35 -8.14 23.74
CA ILE A 462 0.06 -6.74 23.56
C ILE A 462 0.40 -6.13 24.92
N ASP A 463 1.61 -5.59 25.03
CA ASP A 463 2.01 -4.76 26.16
C ASP A 463 1.51 -3.32 25.96
N ILE A 464 0.67 -2.83 26.87
CA ILE A 464 0.13 -1.47 26.83
C ILE A 464 0.92 -0.57 27.76
N THR A 465 1.35 0.59 27.25
CA THR A 465 1.81 1.71 28.08
C THR A 465 0.68 2.74 28.26
N CYS A 466 0.24 2.99 29.49
CA CYS A 466 -0.66 4.11 29.75
C CYS A 466 0.14 5.42 29.72
N ILE A 467 -0.23 6.36 28.86
CA ILE A 467 0.54 7.61 28.66
C ILE A 467 -0.16 8.82 29.27
N SER A 468 0.65 9.81 29.69
CA SER A 468 0.14 11.11 30.11
C SER A 468 -0.42 11.89 28.92
N GLY A 469 -1.33 12.83 29.17
CA GLY A 469 -1.85 13.72 28.11
C GLY A 469 -0.75 14.55 27.45
N ASP A 470 0.30 14.90 28.20
CA ASP A 470 1.47 15.60 27.69
C ASP A 470 2.27 14.73 26.71
N LEU A 471 2.47 13.45 27.02
CA LEU A 471 3.15 12.55 26.11
C LEU A 471 2.31 12.28 24.84
N GLU A 472 0.99 12.08 24.99
CA GLU A 472 0.06 11.96 23.87
C GLU A 472 0.17 13.16 22.92
N ALA A 473 0.14 14.37 23.47
CA ALA A 473 0.31 15.61 22.74
C ALA A 473 1.69 15.70 22.04
N LYS A 474 2.78 15.31 22.71
CA LYS A 474 4.12 15.26 22.10
C LYS A 474 4.18 14.31 20.91
N LEU A 475 3.53 13.15 20.99
CA LEU A 475 3.45 12.20 19.88
C LEU A 475 2.69 12.81 18.70
N SER A 476 1.52 13.40 18.93
CA SER A 476 0.74 14.08 17.87
C SER A 476 1.57 15.18 17.18
N PHE A 477 2.34 15.96 17.95
CA PHE A 477 3.25 16.96 17.39
C PHE A 477 4.38 16.35 16.57
N SER A 478 5.02 15.30 17.08
CA SER A 478 6.13 14.63 16.40
C SER A 478 5.70 14.02 15.06
N GLY A 479 4.47 13.49 14.99
CA GLY A 479 3.88 12.99 13.75
C GLY A 479 3.59 14.08 12.71
N SER A 480 3.15 15.27 13.16
CA SER A 480 2.72 16.36 12.26
C SER A 480 3.80 17.38 11.90
N VAL A 481 4.85 17.55 12.72
CA VAL A 481 5.81 18.66 12.57
C VAL A 481 6.66 18.58 11.31
N SER A 482 6.90 17.38 10.77
CA SER A 482 7.66 17.19 9.53
C SER A 482 7.01 17.82 8.29
N ILE A 483 5.73 18.18 8.38
CA ILE A 483 4.93 18.71 7.28
C ILE A 483 5.00 20.25 7.21
N PHE A 484 5.24 20.91 8.34
CA PHE A 484 5.12 22.38 8.46
C PHE A 484 6.45 23.03 8.85
N ASN A 485 6.88 24.01 8.06
CA ASN A 485 8.11 24.78 8.29
C ASN A 485 7.89 26.06 9.14
N GLU A 486 6.65 26.33 9.54
CA GLU A 486 6.22 27.50 10.29
C GLU A 486 5.82 27.15 11.74
N ASN A 487 5.54 28.16 12.57
CA ASN A 487 4.96 27.91 13.89
C ASN A 487 3.55 27.34 13.71
N ILE A 488 3.28 26.18 14.31
CA ILE A 488 1.96 25.55 14.28
C ILE A 488 1.39 25.40 15.68
N LEU A 489 0.08 25.59 15.80
CA LEU A 489 -0.69 25.16 16.96
C LEU A 489 -1.53 23.95 16.53
N ILE A 490 -1.17 22.77 17.00
CA ILE A 490 -1.91 21.54 16.77
C ILE A 490 -3.02 21.44 17.81
N ILE A 491 -4.22 21.05 17.36
CA ILE A 491 -5.33 20.64 18.20
C ILE A 491 -5.76 19.20 17.85
N ASP A 492 -5.81 18.34 18.87
CA ASP A 492 -6.35 16.98 18.77
C ASP A 492 -7.60 16.89 19.64
N ILE A 493 -8.78 16.75 19.03
CA ILE A 493 -10.05 16.67 19.76
C ILE A 493 -10.39 15.20 19.98
N GLY A 494 -9.98 14.69 21.14
CA GLY A 494 -10.27 13.35 21.60
C GLY A 494 -11.68 13.18 22.19
N GLY A 495 -11.96 11.97 22.65
CA GLY A 495 -13.22 11.64 23.33
C GLY A 495 -13.30 12.21 24.75
N GLY A 496 -12.22 12.10 25.52
CA GLY A 496 -12.15 12.54 26.92
C GLY A 496 -11.44 13.89 27.14
N SER A 497 -10.45 14.20 26.31
CA SER A 497 -9.59 15.39 26.38
C SER A 497 -9.35 16.01 25.01
N THR A 498 -8.79 17.22 25.00
CA THR A 498 -8.33 17.93 23.81
C THR A 498 -6.92 18.45 24.09
N GLU A 499 -5.98 18.07 23.22
CA GLU A 499 -4.57 18.39 23.34
C GLU A 499 -4.22 19.62 22.48
N PHE A 500 -3.40 20.52 23.02
CA PHE A 500 -2.88 21.70 22.34
C PHE A 500 -1.35 21.67 22.34
N ILE A 501 -0.74 21.78 21.16
CA ILE A 501 0.71 21.86 21.02
C ILE A 501 1.11 23.04 20.14
N LEU A 502 1.80 24.02 20.70
CA LEU A 502 2.45 25.10 19.92
C LEU A 502 3.93 24.76 19.75
N GLY A 503 4.43 24.78 18.52
CA GLY A 503 5.85 24.52 18.27
C GLY A 503 6.29 24.78 16.84
N LYS A 504 7.58 24.59 16.59
CA LYS A 504 8.24 24.72 15.28
C LYS A 504 9.49 23.84 15.22
N ASN A 505 9.77 23.20 14.08
CA ASN A 505 11.03 22.49 13.82
C ASN A 505 11.49 21.55 14.96
N LYS A 506 10.60 20.67 15.45
CA LYS A 506 10.76 19.78 16.62
C LYS A 506 10.80 20.46 18.00
N GLU A 507 10.88 21.79 18.10
CA GLU A 507 10.79 22.53 19.36
C GLU A 507 9.34 22.77 19.77
N ILE A 508 9.02 22.46 21.04
CA ILE A 508 7.69 22.65 21.63
C ILE A 508 7.75 23.89 22.54
N HIS A 509 6.94 24.89 22.22
CA HIS A 509 6.81 26.14 22.99
C HIS A 509 5.67 26.07 24.02
N PHE A 510 4.62 25.29 23.72
CA PHE A 510 3.50 25.07 24.63
C PHE A 510 2.92 23.68 24.41
N LEU A 511 2.51 23.03 25.49
CA LEU A 511 1.94 21.69 25.49
C LEU A 511 0.95 21.59 26.65
N LYS A 512 -0.32 21.30 26.37
CA LYS A 512 -1.31 21.07 27.43
C LYS A 512 -2.46 20.20 26.93
N SER A 513 -2.86 19.21 27.72
CA SER A 513 -4.10 18.47 27.56
C SER A 513 -5.17 19.05 28.47
N PHE A 514 -6.31 19.45 27.91
CA PHE A 514 -7.45 19.92 28.65
C PHE A 514 -8.51 18.83 28.71
N ASN A 515 -9.20 18.73 29.84
CA ASN A 515 -10.24 17.75 30.11
C ASN A 515 -11.57 18.01 29.37
N ILE A 516 -11.49 18.49 28.12
CA ILE A 516 -12.60 18.77 27.22
C ILE A 516 -12.56 17.76 26.06
N GLY A 517 -13.59 16.96 25.85
CA GLY A 517 -13.58 15.95 24.78
C GLY A 517 -14.99 15.69 24.26
N ALA A 518 -15.11 15.19 23.03
CA ALA A 518 -16.40 15.04 22.37
C ALA A 518 -17.35 14.09 23.11
N VAL A 519 -16.86 12.95 23.61
CA VAL A 519 -17.64 12.00 24.41
C VAL A 519 -18.02 12.64 25.75
N ARG A 520 -17.04 13.25 26.44
CA ARG A 520 -17.26 13.90 27.75
C ARG A 520 -18.30 15.02 27.69
N ALA A 521 -18.23 15.87 26.66
CA ALA A 521 -19.20 16.92 26.42
C ALA A 521 -20.59 16.35 26.09
N THR A 522 -20.65 15.31 25.25
CA THR A 522 -21.91 14.62 24.90
C THR A 522 -22.58 14.04 26.15
N GLU A 523 -21.84 13.30 26.98
CA GLU A 523 -22.38 12.71 28.21
C GLU A 523 -22.81 13.76 29.25
N LYS A 524 -22.14 14.91 29.27
CA LYS A 524 -22.37 15.98 30.26
C LYS A 524 -23.56 16.86 29.89
N PHE A 525 -23.70 17.26 28.63
CA PHE A 525 -24.65 18.28 28.19
C PHE A 525 -25.75 17.77 27.26
N PHE A 526 -25.51 16.70 26.48
CA PHE A 526 -26.40 16.28 25.38
C PHE A 526 -27.01 14.89 25.59
N LYS A 527 -27.43 14.59 26.84
CA LYS A 527 -28.11 13.32 27.13
C LYS A 527 -29.43 13.23 26.36
N ASN A 528 -29.76 12.04 25.86
CA ASN A 528 -30.99 11.75 25.12
C ASN A 528 -31.22 12.71 23.93
N GLU A 529 -30.15 13.10 23.22
CA GLU A 529 -30.21 14.03 22.08
C GLU A 529 -30.78 15.43 22.42
N ASN A 530 -30.69 15.87 23.68
CA ASN A 530 -31.15 17.20 24.08
C ASN A 530 -30.15 18.29 23.66
N TYR A 531 -30.23 18.71 22.39
CA TYR A 531 -29.42 19.79 21.80
C TYR A 531 -30.13 21.15 21.84
N SER A 532 -30.77 21.50 22.96
CA SER A 532 -31.36 22.83 23.13
C SER A 532 -30.30 23.94 23.09
N ASP A 533 -30.71 25.14 22.70
CA ASP A 533 -29.82 26.32 22.71
C ASP A 533 -29.19 26.54 24.11
N GLU A 534 -29.96 26.28 25.17
CA GLU A 534 -29.47 26.34 26.55
C GLU A 534 -28.33 25.34 26.82
N ASN A 535 -28.50 24.06 26.43
CA ASN A 535 -27.45 23.06 26.63
C ASN A 535 -26.21 23.32 25.78
N ILE A 536 -26.40 23.84 24.56
CA ILE A 536 -25.30 24.26 23.69
C ILE A 536 -24.52 25.40 24.34
N GLU A 537 -25.20 26.42 24.85
CA GLU A 537 -24.55 27.56 25.52
C GLU A 537 -23.82 27.12 26.79
N LEU A 538 -24.43 26.24 27.61
CA LEU A 538 -23.78 25.65 28.78
C LEU A 538 -22.51 24.86 28.42
N CYS A 539 -22.53 24.13 27.30
CA CYS A 539 -21.36 23.43 26.79
C CYS A 539 -20.26 24.42 26.35
N ILE A 540 -20.63 25.50 25.63
CA ILE A 540 -19.71 26.54 25.17
C ILE A 540 -19.04 27.24 26.36
N GLU A 541 -19.82 27.67 27.36
CA GLU A 541 -19.29 28.32 28.56
C GLU A 541 -18.38 27.39 29.36
N TRP A 542 -18.72 26.11 29.46
CA TRP A 542 -17.83 25.11 30.07
C TRP A 542 -16.51 24.98 29.30
N ILE A 543 -16.53 24.96 27.97
CA ILE A 543 -15.31 24.91 27.14
C ILE A 543 -14.47 26.17 27.38
N LYS A 544 -15.07 27.37 27.27
CA LYS A 544 -14.37 28.65 27.49
C LYS A 544 -13.72 28.73 28.87
N ALA A 545 -14.42 28.30 29.91
CA ALA A 545 -13.91 28.29 31.27
C ALA A 545 -12.69 27.36 31.43
N ASN A 546 -12.68 26.20 30.76
CA ASN A 546 -11.54 25.28 30.79
C ASN A 546 -10.36 25.75 29.94
N LEU A 547 -10.60 26.58 28.92
CA LEU A 547 -9.58 27.09 28.00
C LEU A 547 -9.16 28.54 28.29
N SER A 548 -9.45 29.07 29.48
CA SER A 548 -9.17 30.47 29.81
C SER A 548 -7.69 30.85 29.64
N GLU A 549 -6.77 29.91 29.86
CA GLU A 549 -5.32 30.12 29.68
C GLU A 549 -4.91 30.33 28.21
N LEU A 550 -5.75 29.92 27.25
CA LEU A 550 -5.49 30.12 25.82
C LEU A 550 -6.04 31.46 25.30
N SER A 551 -6.63 32.29 26.16
CA SER A 551 -7.32 33.52 25.75
C SER A 551 -6.43 34.52 25.02
N ASP A 552 -5.12 34.49 25.24
CA ASP A 552 -4.15 35.40 24.60
C ASP A 552 -3.45 34.78 23.38
N PHE A 553 -3.69 33.50 23.07
CA PHE A 553 -3.00 32.82 21.97
C PHE A 553 -3.34 33.42 20.61
N TYR A 554 -4.51 34.07 20.44
CA TYR A 554 -4.84 34.78 19.20
C TYR A 554 -3.83 35.89 18.83
N LYS A 555 -3.01 36.36 19.77
CA LYS A 555 -1.96 37.36 19.56
C LYS A 555 -0.69 36.75 18.95
N LEU A 556 -0.52 35.43 19.01
CA LEU A 556 0.65 34.72 18.51
C LEU A 556 0.52 34.45 17.01
N ASN A 557 1.64 34.47 16.29
CA ASN A 557 1.67 34.06 14.89
C ASN A 557 1.92 32.55 14.78
N PHE A 558 0.88 31.82 14.40
CA PHE A 558 0.93 30.40 14.09
C PHE A 558 -0.16 30.01 13.10
N LYS A 559 0.05 28.87 12.42
CA LYS A 559 -0.96 28.17 11.65
C LYS A 559 -1.71 27.18 12.55
N LEU A 560 -3.05 27.18 12.49
CA LEU A 560 -3.87 26.26 13.28
C LEU A 560 -3.99 24.94 12.51
N VAL A 561 -3.61 23.85 13.14
CA VAL A 561 -3.61 22.51 12.54
C VAL A 561 -4.50 21.60 13.37
N GLY A 562 -5.45 20.92 12.74
CA GLY A 562 -6.29 19.92 13.37
C GLY A 562 -5.84 18.53 12.98
N VAL A 563 -5.79 17.61 13.94
CA VAL A 563 -5.47 16.20 13.67
C VAL A 563 -6.66 15.31 14.00
N ALA A 564 -6.86 14.29 13.16
CA ALA A 564 -7.75 13.16 13.35
C ALA A 564 -9.23 13.51 13.73
N GLY A 565 -10.02 12.47 14.03
CA GLY A 565 -11.27 12.64 14.76
C GLY A 565 -12.29 13.57 14.09
N THR A 566 -12.62 14.66 14.80
CA THR A 566 -13.66 15.63 14.45
C THR A 566 -13.34 16.40 13.16
N VAL A 567 -12.08 16.81 12.98
CA VAL A 567 -11.72 17.70 11.86
C VAL A 567 -11.73 16.96 10.53
N THR A 568 -11.25 15.71 10.51
CA THR A 568 -11.24 14.88 9.31
C THR A 568 -12.64 14.43 8.89
N THR A 569 -13.51 14.17 9.88
CA THR A 569 -14.93 13.84 9.64
C THR A 569 -15.65 14.99 8.93
N ASN A 570 -15.34 16.25 9.28
CA ASN A 570 -15.92 17.41 8.61
C ASN A 570 -15.57 17.45 7.12
N VAL A 571 -14.30 17.22 6.77
CA VAL A 571 -13.86 17.16 5.37
C VAL A 571 -14.54 16.01 4.63
N SER A 572 -14.59 14.83 5.24
CA SER A 572 -15.23 13.64 4.64
C SER A 572 -16.72 13.87 4.31
N VAL A 573 -17.46 14.55 5.20
CA VAL A 573 -18.86 14.91 4.99
C VAL A 573 -19.03 15.95 3.88
N LEU A 574 -18.18 16.98 3.84
CA LEU A 574 -18.22 18.02 2.80
C LEU A 574 -17.99 17.42 1.40
N GLU A 575 -16.99 16.55 1.31
CA GLU A 575 -16.62 15.82 0.08
C GLU A 575 -17.56 14.63 -0.23
N LYS A 576 -18.53 14.35 0.64
CA LYS A 576 -19.49 13.24 0.52
C LYS A 576 -18.81 11.89 0.26
N MET A 577 -17.68 11.64 0.92
CA MET A 577 -16.86 10.46 0.67
C MET A 577 -17.62 9.17 1.04
N GLU A 578 -17.72 8.24 0.10
CA GLU A 578 -18.23 6.89 0.36
C GLU A 578 -17.10 5.97 0.88
N VAL A 579 -15.90 6.16 0.33
CA VAL A 579 -14.66 5.55 0.80
C VAL A 579 -13.74 6.69 1.24
N TYR A 580 -13.25 6.60 2.47
CA TYR A 580 -12.37 7.61 3.04
C TYR A 580 -11.06 7.70 2.26
N ASP A 581 -10.67 8.91 1.83
CA ASP A 581 -9.47 9.16 1.06
C ASP A 581 -8.55 10.13 1.83
N THR A 582 -7.51 9.57 2.46
CA THR A 582 -6.50 10.32 3.21
C THR A 582 -5.85 11.41 2.37
N ASN A 583 -5.63 11.22 1.08
CA ASN A 583 -4.96 12.22 0.23
C ASN A 583 -5.82 13.45 -0.02
N LYS A 584 -7.15 13.29 -0.02
CA LYS A 584 -8.10 14.42 -0.13
C LYS A 584 -8.25 15.18 1.19
N VAL A 585 -8.09 14.49 2.32
CA VAL A 585 -8.21 15.10 3.65
C VAL A 585 -6.92 15.76 4.11
N HIS A 586 -5.77 15.18 3.78
CA HIS A 586 -4.48 15.70 4.18
C HIS A 586 -4.22 17.09 3.58
N LEU A 587 -3.77 18.03 4.41
CA LEU A 587 -3.54 19.44 4.07
C LEU A 587 -4.78 20.21 3.60
N TYR A 588 -5.98 19.65 3.80
CA TYR A 588 -7.22 20.36 3.50
C TYR A 588 -7.37 21.60 4.41
N GLU A 589 -7.69 22.75 3.82
CA GLU A 589 -7.90 24.00 4.53
C GLU A 589 -9.39 24.18 4.87
N LEU A 590 -9.80 23.67 6.04
CA LEU A 590 -11.20 23.65 6.45
C LEU A 590 -11.63 25.02 6.99
N GLN A 591 -12.65 25.62 6.39
CA GLN A 591 -13.14 26.93 6.82
C GLN A 591 -14.09 26.79 8.00
N LYS A 592 -14.07 27.78 8.89
CA LYS A 592 -14.98 27.89 10.03
C LYS A 592 -16.45 27.88 9.60
N GLN A 593 -16.76 28.44 8.44
CA GLN A 593 -18.11 28.45 7.90
C GLN A 593 -18.57 27.04 7.49
N ASP A 594 -17.67 26.22 6.95
CA ASP A 594 -17.99 24.84 6.57
C ASP A 594 -18.30 23.99 7.81
N ILE A 595 -17.54 24.19 8.89
CA ILE A 595 -17.78 23.54 10.18
C ILE A 595 -19.16 23.94 10.74
N LYS A 596 -19.56 25.22 10.64
CA LYS A 596 -20.90 25.67 11.02
C LYS A 596 -21.99 25.03 10.15
N ASN A 597 -21.78 24.94 8.85
CA ASN A 597 -22.73 24.32 7.92
C ASN A 597 -22.94 22.84 8.26
N ASN A 598 -21.85 22.12 8.53
CA ASN A 598 -21.91 20.73 8.99
C ASN A 598 -22.60 20.59 10.36
N LEU A 599 -22.29 21.46 11.33
CA LEU A 599 -22.95 21.44 12.63
C LEU A 599 -24.48 21.65 12.49
N ASN A 600 -24.90 22.60 11.67
CA ASN A 600 -26.32 22.84 11.38
C ASN A 600 -26.98 21.60 10.73
N LEU A 601 -26.28 20.97 9.77
CA LEU A 601 -26.73 19.71 9.17
C LEU A 601 -26.90 18.61 10.23
N PHE A 602 -25.96 18.47 11.16
CA PHE A 602 -26.02 17.45 12.21
C PHE A 602 -27.14 17.71 13.22
N LEU A 603 -27.34 18.98 13.62
CA LEU A 603 -28.42 19.39 14.53
C LEU A 603 -29.81 19.21 13.89
N SER A 604 -29.91 19.35 12.57
CA SER A 604 -31.18 19.17 11.83
C SER A 604 -31.66 17.72 11.70
N LYS A 605 -30.89 16.75 12.21
CA LYS A 605 -31.12 15.31 12.03
C LYS A 605 -31.13 14.59 13.36
N THR A 606 -31.98 13.58 13.48
CA THR A 606 -31.92 12.58 14.57
C THR A 606 -30.66 11.73 14.48
N LEU A 607 -30.29 11.01 15.55
CA LEU A 607 -29.14 10.09 15.53
C LEU A 607 -29.21 9.08 14.39
N GLU A 608 -30.38 8.48 14.14
CA GLU A 608 -30.57 7.48 13.08
C GLU A 608 -30.44 8.08 11.68
N GLU A 609 -30.79 9.35 11.50
CA GLU A 609 -30.59 10.07 10.25
C GLU A 609 -29.13 10.50 10.08
N ARG A 610 -28.46 10.91 11.16
CA ARG A 610 -27.02 11.24 11.14
C ARG A 610 -26.17 10.04 10.72
N LYS A 611 -26.51 8.84 11.18
CA LYS A 611 -25.85 7.58 10.78
C LYS A 611 -25.86 7.32 9.27
N LYS A 612 -26.74 7.99 8.51
CA LYS A 612 -26.89 7.84 7.06
C LYS A 612 -26.21 8.96 6.25
N ILE A 613 -25.60 9.95 6.91
CA ILE A 613 -24.88 11.03 6.23
C ILE A 613 -23.62 10.44 5.57
N LYS A 614 -23.46 10.68 4.26
CA LYS A 614 -22.24 10.28 3.54
C LYS A 614 -21.02 11.00 4.12
N GLY A 615 -19.92 10.27 4.32
CA GLY A 615 -18.71 10.77 4.96
C GLY A 615 -18.75 10.85 6.50
N LEU A 616 -19.91 10.61 7.13
CA LEU A 616 -20.01 10.49 8.58
C LEU A 616 -20.02 9.01 8.98
N GLU A 617 -19.01 8.58 9.72
CA GLU A 617 -18.98 7.23 10.26
C GLU A 617 -20.18 7.02 11.22
N PRO A 618 -21.05 6.01 11.00
CA PRO A 618 -22.28 5.85 11.79
C PRO A 618 -22.05 5.77 13.30
N LYS A 619 -20.93 5.19 13.71
CA LYS A 619 -20.55 5.01 15.11
C LYS A 619 -20.05 6.31 15.78
N ARG A 620 -19.83 7.39 15.02
CA ARG A 620 -19.47 8.74 15.52
C ARG A 620 -20.66 9.71 15.54
N ALA A 621 -21.80 9.30 14.99
CA ALA A 621 -22.96 10.17 14.79
C ALA A 621 -23.55 10.75 16.10
N ASP A 622 -23.31 10.11 17.24
CA ASP A 622 -23.74 10.55 18.57
C ASP A 622 -22.86 11.67 19.15
N VAL A 623 -21.55 11.61 18.91
CA VAL A 623 -20.57 12.53 19.54
C VAL A 623 -20.12 13.68 18.62
N ILE A 624 -20.41 13.62 17.32
CA ILE A 624 -19.90 14.57 16.32
C ILE A 624 -20.36 16.02 16.57
N ILE A 625 -21.57 16.21 17.12
CA ILE A 625 -22.10 17.55 17.45
C ILE A 625 -21.22 18.22 18.51
N ALA A 626 -20.95 17.53 19.61
CA ALA A 626 -20.13 18.06 20.69
C ALA A 626 -18.70 18.35 20.21
N GLY A 627 -18.13 17.47 19.36
CA GLY A 627 -16.82 17.71 18.74
C GLY A 627 -16.79 19.00 17.92
N ASN A 628 -17.83 19.27 17.12
CA ASN A 628 -17.93 20.50 16.33
C ASN A 628 -18.12 21.76 17.19
N ILE A 629 -18.88 21.67 18.29
CA ILE A 629 -19.02 22.78 19.25
C ILE A 629 -17.66 23.10 19.89
N ILE A 630 -16.89 22.08 20.29
CA ILE A 630 -15.51 22.24 20.81
C ILE A 630 -14.64 22.93 19.77
N LEU A 631 -14.61 22.41 18.53
CA LEU A 631 -13.81 22.95 17.44
C LEU A 631 -14.13 24.42 17.14
N LEU A 632 -15.42 24.77 16.99
CA LEU A 632 -15.84 26.14 16.72
C LEU A 632 -15.51 27.08 17.89
N THR A 633 -15.66 26.62 19.13
CA THR A 633 -15.32 27.42 20.31
C THR A 633 -13.82 27.69 20.36
N ILE A 634 -12.98 26.69 20.07
CA ILE A 634 -11.53 26.85 19.96
C ILE A 634 -11.17 27.89 18.88
N MET A 635 -11.71 27.74 17.67
CA MET A 635 -11.45 28.69 16.56
C MET A 635 -11.91 30.11 16.90
N ASN A 636 -12.99 30.26 17.65
CA ASN A 636 -13.45 31.57 18.16
C ASN A 636 -12.47 32.18 19.15
N ILE A 637 -12.01 31.41 20.15
CA ILE A 637 -11.03 31.88 21.15
C ILE A 637 -9.73 32.31 20.48
N LEU A 638 -9.26 31.53 19.49
CA LEU A 638 -8.01 31.78 18.78
C LEU A 638 -8.11 32.79 17.64
N LYS A 639 -9.33 33.29 17.34
CA LYS A 639 -9.64 34.18 16.20
C LYS A 639 -9.07 33.68 14.87
N LYS A 640 -9.30 32.40 14.58
CA LYS A 640 -8.93 31.76 13.31
C LYS A 640 -10.18 31.50 12.47
N ASP A 641 -10.09 31.79 11.18
CA ASP A 641 -11.16 31.55 10.21
C ASP A 641 -11.02 30.21 9.48
N SER A 642 -9.84 29.61 9.53
CA SER A 642 -9.55 28.30 8.95
C SER A 642 -8.67 27.44 9.86
N ILE A 643 -8.67 26.14 9.59
CA ILE A 643 -7.81 25.14 10.22
C ILE A 643 -7.32 24.17 9.14
N THR A 644 -6.02 23.90 9.11
CA THR A 644 -5.43 22.93 8.18
C THR A 644 -5.49 21.53 8.77
N ILE A 645 -5.88 20.54 7.99
CA ILE A 645 -6.02 19.16 8.48
C ILE A 645 -4.74 18.37 8.25
N SER A 646 -4.25 17.69 9.30
CA SER A 646 -3.15 16.72 9.19
C SER A 646 -3.66 15.31 9.48
N GLU A 647 -3.24 14.37 8.64
CA GLU A 647 -3.53 12.93 8.76
C GLU A 647 -2.42 12.21 9.54
N SER A 648 -1.32 12.92 9.81
CA SER A 648 -0.25 12.44 10.68
C SER A 648 -0.56 12.82 12.11
N ASP A 649 -0.76 11.83 12.97
CA ASP A 649 -1.22 12.02 14.34
C ASP A 649 -0.28 11.33 15.34
N ASN A 650 -0.80 11.03 16.54
CA ASN A 650 -0.08 10.29 17.58
C ASN A 650 0.43 8.91 17.12
N LEU A 651 -0.13 8.30 16.07
CA LEU A 651 0.34 7.02 15.54
C LEU A 651 1.66 7.19 14.78
N GLU A 652 1.74 8.19 13.89
CA GLU A 652 3.00 8.55 13.24
C GLU A 652 4.06 8.96 14.28
N GLY A 653 3.66 9.75 15.28
CA GLY A 653 4.52 10.06 16.43
C GLY A 653 5.00 8.82 17.16
N GLY A 654 4.08 7.92 17.54
CA GLY A 654 4.39 6.66 18.23
C GLY A 654 5.28 5.71 17.43
N MET A 655 5.24 5.81 16.09
CA MET A 655 6.05 5.01 15.18
C MET A 655 7.52 5.39 15.28
N ILE A 656 7.79 6.70 15.31
CA ILE A 656 9.15 7.26 15.30
C ILE A 656 9.71 7.53 16.70
N TYR A 657 8.86 7.65 17.72
CA TYR A 657 9.28 7.88 19.09
C TYR A 657 9.77 6.57 19.73
N GLU A 658 10.94 6.57 20.37
CA GLU A 658 11.51 5.32 20.92
C GLU A 658 10.99 5.01 22.32
N ASN A 659 11.06 5.95 23.28
CA ASN A 659 10.74 5.71 24.68
C ASN A 659 9.38 6.29 25.09
N LEU A 660 8.37 5.47 25.35
CA LEU A 660 7.12 5.95 25.98
C LEU A 660 7.23 6.14 27.50
N SER A 661 8.35 5.75 28.08
CA SER A 661 8.62 5.86 29.51
C SER A 661 9.13 7.26 29.85
N LEU A 662 8.22 8.23 29.90
CA LEU A 662 8.39 9.41 30.75
C LEU A 662 7.25 9.35 31.76
N HIS A 663 7.64 9.18 33.02
CA HIS A 663 6.83 8.89 34.20
C HIS A 663 5.41 9.50 34.17
N CYS A 664 4.39 8.64 34.41
CA CYS A 664 3.07 9.08 34.87
C CYS A 664 3.16 9.74 36.25
#